data_AF-A0A3B8M495-F1
#
_entry.id   AF-A0A3B8M495-F1
#
_cell.length_a   1.000
_cell.length_b   1.000
_cell.length_c   1.000
_cell.angle_alpha   90.00
_cell.angle_beta   90.00
_cell.angle_gamma   90.00
#
_symmetry.space_group_name_H-M   'P 1'
#
loop_
_entity.id
_entity.type
_entity.pdbx_description
1 polymer ?
#
loop_
_entity_poly.entity_id
_entity_poly.type
_entity_poly.pdbx_seq_one_letter_code
_entity_poly.pdbx_strand_id
1 'polypeptide(L)'
;MTESSHQRASRNPGRLVLVVWSGLSVVAILAHLVPAVIGWTQPEIRTVRAVGDLDGLVVEVLERVPADAAVLVDTWQAPHVPADQFLERELAYWIFPRRVYSAADIRGTKRSIEEFVRTREIGWAVSGKELVEVKPGTVESVLGPLGPPGSDRDATSRSLTPFGPMRYPSLLGWLLVAVAVVVTVAGGWGALVCLGVERQLSSQSERWGWSWLVGLSVTSLVALFMFLEGKPVTPSWLPLLPNLGLLIVGVVLRKCVHGGHVEDVAERVESPSGLLNGKIRLLPLVLFGGAVLIGAARGIDGFDQRMQWGYKARLIQTEPGPWGESVFQDPDHVHFHPRYPLLVPAAEAVFGGVGAWESSHDGRFSESSAVLVFPLTWLALGGVVIGGLRRMKSRDPVMGGVLLLMMPAWCGLGAFQNNLAAFNGCPELVVGVALLSAVVAGLAAYEQGGGWWFLVGLCLVVAGLAKAEGPVTVLVLAGVGIAAAIAHRERRSLGAIVLTVAVVGAVLATHEVVFTRSVVAGVLPDDYRRLLSLSGVADGLVRLPTVATRFLLEVAAAPWFGAIGIVLVVAMVRGREKWRNPAVAWPLVTSVLMLAAYCVPFLVIPDYENNLDWAAGRLVMQIIPLATWSLVVTLDNHRGAADPNDESVDPLAGDSARVGGE
;
A
#
# COMPACT_ATOMS: atom_id res chain seq x y z
N MET A 1 49.61 -19.21 -31.01
CA MET A 1 49.20 -20.23 -30.03
C MET A 1 49.62 -19.79 -28.65
N THR A 2 48.72 -19.16 -27.90
CA THR A 2 48.74 -19.01 -26.43
C THR A 2 47.33 -18.57 -26.04
N GLU A 3 46.40 -19.52 -26.15
CA GLU A 3 45.13 -19.45 -25.46
C GLU A 3 45.32 -19.92 -24.01
N SER A 4 44.47 -19.35 -23.14
CA SER A 4 44.04 -19.89 -21.85
C SER A 4 44.92 -19.63 -20.61
N SER A 5 44.40 -18.75 -19.75
CA SER A 5 44.13 -19.11 -18.34
C SER A 5 43.38 -18.01 -17.56
N HIS A 6 43.30 -16.76 -18.03
CA HIS A 6 42.57 -15.70 -17.31
C HIS A 6 41.09 -15.48 -17.69
N GLN A 7 40.54 -16.24 -18.64
CA GLN A 7 39.11 -16.16 -19.01
C GLN A 7 38.22 -17.22 -18.37
N ARG A 8 38.72 -18.01 -17.39
CA ARG A 8 37.88 -18.94 -16.64
C ARG A 8 37.03 -18.20 -15.60
N ALA A 9 35.82 -17.88 -16.03
CA ALA A 9 34.61 -17.87 -15.23
C ALA A 9 34.58 -16.92 -14.01
N SER A 10 34.69 -15.61 -14.25
CA SER A 10 33.89 -14.69 -13.41
C SER A 10 32.42 -14.86 -13.83
N ARG A 11 31.73 -15.87 -13.28
CA ARG A 11 30.27 -15.92 -13.35
C ARG A 11 29.77 -14.58 -12.83
N ASN A 12 29.22 -13.75 -13.72
CA ASN A 12 28.75 -12.41 -13.37
C ASN A 12 27.76 -12.54 -12.20
N PRO A 13 28.06 -12.02 -11.00
CA PRO A 13 27.23 -12.22 -9.82
C PRO A 13 25.78 -11.79 -10.07
N GLY A 14 25.55 -10.75 -10.89
CA GLY A 14 24.22 -10.33 -11.32
C GLY A 14 23.41 -11.39 -12.09
N ARG A 15 24.06 -12.26 -12.88
CA ARG A 15 23.36 -13.32 -13.64
C ARG A 15 22.90 -14.46 -12.72
N LEU A 16 23.70 -14.81 -11.71
CA LEU A 16 23.32 -15.79 -10.69
C LEU A 16 22.15 -15.26 -9.84
N VAL A 17 22.27 -14.01 -9.38
CA VAL A 17 21.20 -13.31 -8.64
C VAL A 17 19.89 -13.38 -9.42
N LEU A 18 19.90 -13.01 -10.70
CA LEU A 18 18.70 -12.98 -11.54
C LEU A 18 18.05 -14.37 -11.77
N VAL A 19 18.86 -15.42 -11.94
CA VAL A 19 18.35 -16.80 -12.07
C VAL A 19 17.67 -17.25 -10.78
N VAL A 20 18.31 -17.04 -9.62
CA VAL A 20 17.75 -17.40 -8.31
C VAL A 20 16.46 -16.61 -8.05
N TRP A 21 16.48 -15.31 -8.33
CA TRP A 21 15.32 -14.43 -8.18
C TRP A 21 14.13 -14.84 -9.03
N SER A 22 14.41 -15.20 -10.30
CA SER A 22 13.37 -15.63 -11.24
C SER A 22 12.76 -16.97 -10.79
N GLY A 23 13.59 -17.92 -10.33
CA GLY A 23 13.12 -19.18 -9.77
C GLY A 23 12.21 -18.98 -8.55
N LEU A 24 12.63 -18.14 -7.59
CA LEU A 24 11.82 -17.84 -6.41
C LEU A 24 10.48 -17.15 -6.77
N SER A 25 10.49 -16.22 -7.73
CA SER A 25 9.27 -15.58 -8.23
C SER A 25 8.29 -16.55 -8.89
N VAL A 26 8.80 -17.47 -9.72
CA VAL A 26 7.96 -18.51 -10.35
C VAL A 26 7.33 -19.41 -9.29
N VAL A 27 8.12 -19.87 -8.31
CA VAL A 27 7.62 -20.71 -7.22
C VAL A 27 6.55 -19.98 -6.41
N ALA A 28 6.77 -18.71 -6.07
CA ALA A 28 5.79 -17.90 -5.35
C ALA A 28 4.48 -17.75 -6.14
N ILE A 29 4.55 -17.39 -7.43
CA ILE A 29 3.34 -17.25 -8.26
C ILE A 29 2.60 -18.58 -8.41
N LEU A 30 3.31 -19.70 -8.63
CA LEU A 30 2.69 -21.02 -8.74
C LEU A 30 1.98 -21.44 -7.44
N ALA A 31 2.56 -21.12 -6.28
CA ALA A 31 1.95 -21.40 -4.97
C ALA A 31 0.61 -20.66 -4.77
N HIS A 32 0.40 -19.52 -5.45
CA HIS A 32 -0.85 -18.76 -5.36
C HIS A 32 -1.80 -18.98 -6.51
N LEU A 33 -1.30 -19.40 -7.67
CA LEU A 33 -2.11 -19.69 -8.84
C LEU A 33 -3.13 -20.79 -8.55
N VAL A 34 -2.74 -21.88 -7.87
CA VAL A 34 -3.64 -22.98 -7.56
C VAL A 34 -4.80 -22.54 -6.64
N PRO A 35 -4.56 -21.91 -5.47
CA PRO A 35 -5.65 -21.37 -4.65
C PRO A 35 -6.52 -20.34 -5.35
N ALA A 36 -5.96 -19.53 -6.25
CA ALA A 36 -6.69 -18.50 -7.00
C ALA A 36 -7.61 -19.11 -8.06
N VAL A 37 -7.12 -20.09 -8.83
CA VAL A 37 -7.93 -20.83 -9.80
C VAL A 37 -9.06 -21.56 -9.10
N ILE A 38 -8.79 -22.23 -7.97
CA ILE A 38 -9.82 -22.88 -7.16
C ILE A 38 -10.87 -21.85 -6.73
N GLY A 39 -10.46 -20.75 -6.10
CA GLY A 39 -11.40 -19.71 -5.65
C GLY A 39 -12.22 -19.07 -6.79
N TRP A 40 -11.65 -18.97 -7.98
CA TRP A 40 -12.36 -18.48 -9.17
C TRP A 40 -13.39 -19.47 -9.71
N THR A 41 -13.01 -20.74 -9.83
CA THR A 41 -13.88 -21.80 -10.38
C THR A 41 -14.92 -22.31 -9.39
N GLN A 42 -14.64 -22.20 -8.10
CA GLN A 42 -15.45 -22.69 -6.98
C GLN A 42 -15.61 -21.55 -5.95
N PRO A 43 -16.43 -20.53 -6.26
CA PRO A 43 -16.57 -19.34 -5.43
C PRO A 43 -17.11 -19.66 -4.02
N GLU A 44 -17.80 -20.78 -3.84
CA GLU A 44 -18.20 -21.32 -2.55
C GLU A 44 -17.00 -21.60 -1.62
N ILE A 45 -15.87 -22.08 -2.16
CA ILE A 45 -14.65 -22.31 -1.37
C ILE A 45 -14.04 -20.99 -0.93
N ARG A 46 -14.13 -19.96 -1.77
CA ARG A 46 -13.71 -18.60 -1.40
C ARG A 46 -14.56 -18.07 -0.25
N THR A 47 -15.88 -18.28 -0.30
CA THR A 47 -16.79 -17.90 0.79
C THR A 47 -16.42 -18.56 2.10
N VAL A 48 -16.27 -19.90 2.10
CA VAL A 48 -15.91 -20.66 3.30
C VAL A 48 -14.54 -20.23 3.86
N ARG A 49 -13.57 -19.94 2.98
CA ARG A 49 -12.24 -19.47 3.43
C ARG A 49 -12.29 -18.07 4.04
N ALA A 50 -13.05 -17.16 3.44
CA ALA A 50 -13.04 -15.76 3.83
C ALA A 50 -13.95 -15.47 5.03
N VAL A 51 -15.15 -16.07 5.07
CA VAL A 51 -16.18 -15.84 6.09
C VAL A 51 -16.07 -16.86 7.24
N GLY A 52 -15.50 -18.03 6.97
CA GLY A 52 -15.27 -19.05 7.99
C GLY A 52 -16.58 -19.66 8.49
N ASP A 53 -16.75 -19.63 9.80
CA ASP A 53 -17.89 -20.20 10.55
C ASP A 53 -19.07 -19.21 10.72
N LEU A 54 -18.95 -17.99 10.20
CA LEU A 54 -20.01 -16.98 10.24
C LEU A 54 -20.95 -17.04 9.04
N ASP A 55 -20.68 -17.91 8.06
CA ASP A 55 -21.37 -17.92 6.78
C ASP A 55 -22.89 -18.14 6.93
N GLY A 56 -23.30 -19.09 7.76
CA GLY A 56 -24.71 -19.35 8.08
C GLY A 56 -25.39 -18.17 8.78
N LEU A 57 -24.71 -17.54 9.75
CA LEU A 57 -25.21 -16.36 10.44
C LEU A 57 -25.37 -15.16 9.49
N VAL A 58 -24.40 -14.94 8.61
CA VAL A 58 -24.46 -13.86 7.60
C VAL A 58 -25.68 -14.05 6.70
N VAL A 59 -25.94 -15.27 6.21
CA VAL A 59 -27.14 -15.55 5.40
C VAL A 59 -28.40 -15.26 6.18
N GLU A 60 -28.49 -15.76 7.41
CA GLU A 60 -29.68 -15.59 8.24
C GLU A 60 -29.99 -14.10 8.48
N VAL A 61 -28.96 -13.30 8.75
CA VAL A 61 -29.09 -11.84 8.90
C VAL A 61 -29.55 -11.19 7.58
N LEU A 62 -28.93 -11.55 6.45
CA LEU A 62 -29.28 -10.98 5.15
C LEU A 62 -30.72 -11.31 4.73
N GLU A 63 -31.25 -12.48 5.10
CA GLU A 63 -32.60 -12.93 4.78
C GLU A 63 -33.67 -12.39 5.73
N ARG A 64 -33.37 -12.28 7.03
CA ARG A 64 -34.39 -12.01 8.07
C ARG A 64 -34.38 -10.56 8.58
N VAL A 65 -33.24 -9.89 8.56
CA VAL A 65 -33.10 -8.51 9.08
C VAL A 65 -33.28 -7.50 7.94
N PRO A 66 -34.17 -6.49 8.08
CA PRO A 66 -34.28 -5.41 7.11
C PRO A 66 -32.94 -4.69 6.85
N ALA A 67 -32.73 -4.16 5.66
CA ALA A 67 -31.44 -3.57 5.26
C ALA A 67 -31.10 -2.26 6.01
N ASP A 68 -32.12 -1.55 6.49
CA ASP A 68 -32.06 -0.32 7.27
C ASP A 68 -32.08 -0.56 8.79
N ALA A 69 -32.38 -1.79 9.23
CA ALA A 69 -32.39 -2.15 10.63
C ALA A 69 -30.96 -2.32 11.19
N ALA A 70 -30.79 -1.88 12.43
CA ALA A 70 -29.55 -2.11 13.17
C ALA A 70 -29.53 -3.48 13.84
N VAL A 71 -28.32 -4.00 14.06
CA VAL A 71 -28.06 -5.27 14.74
C VAL A 71 -27.18 -5.01 15.96
N LEU A 72 -27.62 -5.47 17.13
CA LEU A 72 -26.81 -5.46 18.35
C LEU A 72 -26.05 -6.79 18.46
N VAL A 73 -24.75 -6.78 18.69
CA VAL A 73 -23.93 -7.99 18.78
C VAL A 73 -23.43 -8.16 20.20
N ASP A 74 -23.71 -9.30 20.80
CA ASP A 74 -23.29 -9.69 22.15
C ASP A 74 -22.38 -10.92 22.09
N THR A 75 -21.08 -10.68 22.21
CA THR A 75 -20.08 -11.75 22.20
C THR A 75 -19.20 -11.73 23.44
N TRP A 76 -18.95 -12.93 23.97
CA TRP A 76 -17.97 -13.13 25.02
C TRP A 76 -16.56 -13.02 24.44
N GLN A 77 -15.74 -12.13 25.01
CA GLN A 77 -14.31 -12.03 24.70
C GLN A 77 -13.52 -12.87 25.72
N ALA A 78 -12.79 -13.87 25.25
CA ALA A 78 -11.77 -14.52 26.05
C ALA A 78 -10.56 -13.59 26.23
N PRO A 79 -9.96 -13.45 27.42
CA PRO A 79 -8.82 -12.56 27.66
C PRO A 79 -7.53 -12.90 26.88
N HIS A 80 -7.46 -14.04 26.20
CA HIS A 80 -6.21 -14.62 25.67
C HIS A 80 -6.32 -15.20 24.25
N VAL A 81 -7.39 -14.91 23.50
CA VAL A 81 -7.49 -15.32 22.09
C VAL A 81 -6.81 -14.26 21.22
N PRO A 82 -5.96 -14.64 20.23
CA PRO A 82 -5.43 -13.70 19.24
C PRO A 82 -6.57 -13.00 18.48
N ALA A 83 -6.27 -11.98 17.69
CA ALA A 83 -7.26 -11.13 17.02
C ALA A 83 -8.09 -11.83 15.91
N ASP A 84 -8.21 -13.15 15.91
CA ASP A 84 -9.26 -13.88 15.23
C ASP A 84 -10.63 -13.52 15.84
N GLN A 85 -11.19 -12.46 15.23
CA GLN A 85 -12.62 -12.14 15.10
C GLN A 85 -13.27 -11.46 16.30
N PHE A 86 -13.12 -10.13 16.35
CA PHE A 86 -14.20 -9.26 16.81
C PHE A 86 -15.44 -9.57 15.96
N LEU A 87 -16.27 -10.52 16.41
CA LEU A 87 -17.44 -10.99 15.64
C LEU A 87 -18.23 -9.82 15.09
N GLU A 88 -18.48 -8.81 15.94
CA GLU A 88 -19.17 -7.57 15.61
C GLU A 88 -18.54 -6.83 14.42
N ARG A 89 -17.21 -6.72 14.35
CA ARG A 89 -16.50 -6.04 13.25
C ARG A 89 -16.53 -6.88 11.97
N GLU A 90 -16.28 -8.17 12.09
CA GLU A 90 -16.32 -9.04 10.92
C GLU A 90 -17.72 -9.12 10.34
N LEU A 91 -18.73 -9.31 11.19
CA LEU A 91 -20.13 -9.33 10.81
C LEU A 91 -20.52 -7.99 10.17
N ALA A 92 -20.14 -6.85 10.76
CA ALA A 92 -20.41 -5.52 10.20
C ALA A 92 -19.92 -5.36 8.76
N TYR A 93 -18.79 -5.97 8.40
CA TYR A 93 -18.34 -5.99 7.01
C TYR A 93 -19.27 -6.81 6.13
N TRP A 94 -19.64 -8.03 6.52
CA TRP A 94 -20.43 -8.91 5.66
C TRP A 94 -21.90 -8.48 5.51
N ILE A 95 -22.52 -7.91 6.54
CA ILE A 95 -23.96 -7.54 6.54
C ILE A 95 -24.26 -6.08 6.17
N PHE A 96 -23.20 -5.30 5.87
CA PHE A 96 -23.29 -3.91 5.42
C PHE A 96 -24.33 -3.74 4.30
N PRO A 97 -25.15 -2.66 4.30
CA PRO A 97 -25.00 -1.39 5.04
C PRO A 97 -25.61 -1.35 6.44
N ARG A 98 -26.07 -2.47 7.00
CA ARG A 98 -26.68 -2.49 8.34
C ARG A 98 -25.73 -1.92 9.40
N ARG A 99 -26.30 -1.12 10.31
CA ARG A 99 -25.57 -0.60 11.48
C ARG A 99 -25.36 -1.74 12.48
N VAL A 100 -24.16 -1.81 13.05
CA VAL A 100 -23.80 -2.84 14.02
C VAL A 100 -23.34 -2.16 15.29
N TYR A 101 -23.91 -2.59 16.42
CA TYR A 101 -23.64 -2.05 17.74
C TYR A 101 -23.04 -3.15 18.64
N SER A 102 -22.09 -2.81 19.51
CA SER A 102 -21.48 -3.78 20.44
C SER A 102 -22.17 -3.72 21.79
N ALA A 103 -22.78 -4.83 22.22
CA ALA A 103 -23.38 -4.92 23.55
C ALA A 103 -22.31 -4.81 24.66
N ALA A 104 -21.10 -5.30 24.42
CA ALA A 104 -19.97 -5.19 25.35
C ALA A 104 -19.56 -3.74 25.58
N ASP A 105 -19.41 -2.95 24.50
CA ASP A 105 -19.07 -1.53 24.61
C ASP A 105 -20.16 -0.75 25.34
N ILE A 106 -21.44 -1.04 25.06
CA ILE A 106 -22.57 -0.38 25.72
C ILE A 106 -22.60 -0.71 27.23
N ARG A 107 -22.37 -1.97 27.63
CA ARG A 107 -22.25 -2.37 29.05
C ARG A 107 -21.10 -1.68 29.77
N GLY A 108 -20.03 -1.32 29.04
CA GLY A 108 -18.91 -0.53 29.56
C GLY A 108 -19.27 0.94 29.85
N THR A 109 -20.43 1.42 29.39
CA THR A 109 -20.92 2.77 29.66
C THR A 109 -21.86 2.83 30.86
N LYS A 110 -22.39 4.02 31.18
CA LYS A 110 -23.39 4.20 32.24
C LYS A 110 -24.82 3.83 31.82
N ARG A 111 -25.05 3.50 30.53
CA ARG A 111 -26.38 3.17 29.98
C ARG A 111 -26.67 1.69 30.13
N SER A 112 -27.93 1.31 30.35
CA SER A 112 -28.34 -0.09 30.28
C SER A 112 -28.55 -0.53 28.82
N ILE A 113 -28.35 -1.81 28.52
CA ILE A 113 -28.60 -2.33 27.16
C ILE A 113 -30.09 -2.20 26.81
N GLU A 114 -30.98 -2.45 27.76
CA GLU A 114 -32.43 -2.29 27.58
C GLU A 114 -32.80 -0.86 27.17
N GLU A 115 -32.24 0.14 27.86
CA GLU A 115 -32.45 1.55 27.51
C GLU A 115 -31.90 1.86 26.11
N PHE A 116 -30.72 1.33 25.77
CA PHE A 116 -30.09 1.52 24.46
C PHE A 116 -30.93 0.92 23.33
N VAL A 117 -31.32 -0.35 23.45
CA VAL A 117 -32.18 -1.07 22.48
C VAL A 117 -33.48 -0.33 22.24
N ARG A 118 -34.14 0.11 23.32
CA ARG A 118 -35.40 0.86 23.22
C ARG A 118 -35.21 2.21 22.54
N THR A 119 -34.13 2.93 22.86
CA THR A 119 -33.87 4.28 22.34
C THR A 119 -33.47 4.26 20.87
N ARG A 120 -32.75 3.21 20.44
CA ARG A 120 -32.29 3.02 19.05
C ARG A 120 -33.24 2.13 18.23
N GLU A 121 -34.37 1.73 18.81
CA GLU A 121 -35.39 0.87 18.19
C GLU A 121 -34.81 -0.43 17.57
N ILE A 122 -33.87 -1.07 18.28
CA ILE A 122 -33.17 -2.25 17.78
C ILE A 122 -34.07 -3.49 17.94
N GLY A 123 -34.50 -4.08 16.82
CA GLY A 123 -35.34 -5.29 16.81
C GLY A 123 -34.57 -6.61 16.72
N TRP A 124 -33.25 -6.57 16.49
CA TRP A 124 -32.45 -7.76 16.18
C TRP A 124 -31.12 -7.73 16.94
N ALA A 125 -30.72 -8.89 17.46
CA ALA A 125 -29.41 -9.06 18.05
C ALA A 125 -28.76 -10.38 17.64
N VAL A 126 -27.44 -10.45 17.81
CA VAL A 126 -26.65 -11.67 17.70
C VAL A 126 -26.14 -12.01 19.09
N SER A 127 -26.50 -13.18 19.60
CA SER A 127 -26.01 -13.70 20.88
C SER A 127 -25.13 -14.92 20.59
N GLY A 128 -23.82 -14.81 20.86
CA GLY A 128 -22.86 -15.80 20.37
C GLY A 128 -22.83 -15.83 18.83
N LYS A 129 -23.36 -16.87 18.21
CA LYS A 129 -23.47 -17.03 16.73
C LYS A 129 -24.91 -17.20 16.23
N GLU A 130 -25.90 -16.89 17.08
CA GLU A 130 -27.32 -17.02 16.74
C GLU A 130 -27.98 -15.65 16.55
N LEU A 131 -28.79 -15.51 15.49
CA LEU A 131 -29.64 -14.35 15.29
C LEU A 131 -30.91 -14.49 16.13
N VAL A 132 -31.22 -13.47 16.92
CA VAL A 132 -32.37 -13.43 17.83
C VAL A 132 -33.19 -12.15 17.64
N GLU A 133 -34.51 -12.28 17.70
CA GLU A 133 -35.42 -11.14 17.73
C GLU A 133 -35.43 -10.54 19.15
N VAL A 134 -35.28 -9.22 19.25
CA VAL A 134 -35.23 -8.50 20.52
C VAL A 134 -36.48 -7.65 20.67
N LYS A 135 -37.18 -7.82 21.80
CA LYS A 135 -38.35 -7.02 22.15
C LYS A 135 -38.09 -6.24 23.44
N PRO A 136 -38.71 -5.06 23.61
CA PRO A 136 -38.65 -4.34 24.88
C PRO A 136 -39.10 -5.24 26.04
N GLY A 137 -38.30 -5.30 27.10
CA GLY A 137 -38.53 -6.12 28.30
C GLY A 137 -38.02 -7.56 28.22
N THR A 138 -37.47 -8.01 27.08
CA THR A 138 -36.84 -9.33 26.95
C THR A 138 -35.34 -9.26 26.69
N VAL A 139 -34.76 -8.05 26.64
CA VAL A 139 -33.36 -7.84 26.24
C VAL A 139 -32.39 -8.59 27.14
N GLU A 140 -32.52 -8.45 28.46
CA GLU A 140 -31.64 -9.15 29.42
C GLU A 140 -31.86 -10.67 29.43
N SER A 141 -33.05 -11.15 29.08
CA SER A 141 -33.33 -12.59 28.99
C SER A 141 -32.75 -13.25 27.73
N VAL A 142 -32.59 -12.46 26.66
CA VAL A 142 -32.06 -12.91 25.36
C VAL A 142 -30.54 -12.70 25.28
N LEU A 143 -30.04 -11.62 25.89
CA LEU A 143 -28.61 -11.24 25.98
C LEU A 143 -28.05 -11.50 27.39
N GLY A 144 -28.60 -12.52 28.08
CA GLY A 144 -28.20 -12.91 29.42
C GLY A 144 -26.72 -13.34 29.49
N PRO A 145 -26.16 -13.57 30.70
CA PRO A 145 -24.74 -13.85 30.85
C PRO A 145 -24.32 -15.00 29.94
N LEU A 146 -23.37 -14.70 29.04
CA LEU A 146 -22.80 -15.66 28.12
C LEU A 146 -22.32 -16.89 28.91
N GLY A 147 -22.81 -18.07 28.52
CA GLY A 147 -22.30 -19.33 29.05
C GLY A 147 -20.79 -19.47 28.77
N PRO A 148 -20.08 -20.34 29.51
CA PRO A 148 -18.67 -20.56 29.27
C PRO A 148 -18.41 -20.96 27.81
N PRO A 149 -17.25 -20.59 27.22
CA PRO A 149 -16.90 -20.94 25.84
C PRO A 149 -17.01 -22.46 25.62
N GLY A 150 -17.70 -22.85 24.55
CA GLY A 150 -17.89 -24.26 24.18
C GLY A 150 -19.32 -24.81 24.32
N SER A 151 -20.31 -23.98 24.67
CA SER A 151 -21.73 -24.35 24.52
C SER A 151 -22.26 -24.10 23.10
N ASP A 152 -21.45 -24.39 22.07
CA ASP A 152 -21.85 -24.25 20.68
C ASP A 152 -23.05 -25.17 20.41
N ARG A 153 -24.22 -24.57 20.18
CA ARG A 153 -25.34 -25.27 19.53
C ARG A 153 -25.05 -25.34 18.02
N ASP A 154 -25.57 -26.41 17.40
CA ASP A 154 -25.21 -26.86 16.05
C ASP A 154 -25.01 -25.72 15.04
N ALA A 155 -23.87 -25.74 14.36
CA ALA A 155 -23.55 -24.82 13.28
C ALA A 155 -24.71 -24.76 12.27
N THR A 156 -25.21 -23.55 12.02
CA THR A 156 -26.15 -23.28 10.93
C THR A 156 -25.57 -23.81 9.62
N SER A 157 -26.44 -24.25 8.70
CA SER A 157 -26.01 -24.86 7.43
C SER A 157 -25.10 -23.90 6.67
N ARG A 158 -23.89 -24.37 6.35
CA ARG A 158 -22.94 -23.59 5.55
C ARG A 158 -23.56 -23.17 4.23
N SER A 159 -23.38 -21.91 3.87
CA SER A 159 -23.88 -21.38 2.62
C SER A 159 -22.84 -21.52 1.52
N LEU A 160 -23.27 -22.04 0.37
CA LEU A 160 -22.44 -22.18 -0.82
C LEU A 160 -22.55 -20.96 -1.75
N THR A 161 -23.28 -19.92 -1.35
CA THR A 161 -23.51 -18.74 -2.21
C THR A 161 -22.61 -17.58 -1.82
N PRO A 162 -21.94 -16.91 -2.77
CA PRO A 162 -21.17 -15.70 -2.48
C PRO A 162 -22.06 -14.49 -2.15
N PHE A 163 -21.69 -13.74 -1.12
CA PHE A 163 -22.38 -12.52 -0.68
C PHE A 163 -21.65 -11.26 -1.12
N GLY A 164 -22.41 -10.17 -1.27
CA GLY A 164 -21.96 -8.80 -1.51
C GLY A 164 -20.56 -8.67 -2.15
N PRO A 165 -19.51 -8.40 -1.34
CA PRO A 165 -18.17 -8.06 -1.82
C PRO A 165 -17.37 -9.20 -2.47
N MET A 166 -17.77 -10.47 -2.26
CA MET A 166 -17.09 -11.63 -2.88
C MET A 166 -17.62 -11.97 -4.27
N ARG A 167 -18.72 -11.35 -4.71
CA ARG A 167 -19.21 -11.53 -6.08
C ARG A 167 -18.22 -10.89 -7.05
N TYR A 168 -17.85 -11.65 -8.07
CA TYR A 168 -17.00 -11.13 -9.14
C TYR A 168 -17.76 -10.08 -9.95
N PRO A 169 -17.07 -9.02 -10.44
CA PRO A 169 -17.65 -8.12 -11.41
C PRO A 169 -18.16 -8.89 -12.63
N SER A 170 -19.27 -8.44 -13.19
CA SER A 170 -19.72 -8.92 -14.51
C SER A 170 -18.71 -8.52 -15.60
N LEU A 171 -18.91 -9.02 -16.81
CA LEU A 171 -18.10 -8.60 -17.96
C LEU A 171 -18.11 -7.08 -18.14
N LEU A 172 -19.28 -6.44 -18.01
CA LEU A 172 -19.40 -4.99 -18.08
C LEU A 172 -18.70 -4.32 -16.89
N GLY A 173 -18.85 -4.84 -15.67
CA GLY A 173 -18.10 -4.37 -14.49
C GLY A 173 -16.59 -4.37 -14.72
N TRP A 174 -16.02 -5.44 -15.29
CA TRP A 174 -14.61 -5.51 -15.64
C TRP A 174 -14.20 -4.51 -16.74
N LEU A 175 -15.05 -4.30 -17.75
CA LEU A 175 -14.82 -3.28 -18.78
C LEU A 175 -14.80 -1.87 -18.18
N LEU A 176 -15.70 -1.57 -17.25
CA LEU A 176 -15.74 -0.29 -16.54
C LEU A 176 -14.48 -0.07 -15.69
N VAL A 177 -13.99 -1.11 -15.01
CA VAL A 177 -12.70 -1.06 -14.28
C VAL A 177 -11.54 -0.77 -15.23
N ALA A 178 -11.49 -1.43 -16.40
CA ALA A 178 -10.47 -1.15 -17.41
C ALA A 178 -10.53 0.30 -17.90
N VAL A 179 -11.73 0.85 -18.12
CA VAL A 179 -11.91 2.27 -18.47
C VAL A 179 -11.41 3.18 -17.34
N ALA A 180 -11.73 2.89 -16.08
CA ALA A 180 -11.24 3.67 -14.94
C ALA A 180 -9.70 3.67 -14.85
N VAL A 181 -9.06 2.53 -15.12
CA VAL A 181 -7.59 2.43 -15.22
C VAL A 181 -7.07 3.33 -16.34
N VAL A 182 -7.66 3.27 -17.54
CA VAL A 182 -7.26 4.11 -18.68
C VAL A 182 -7.41 5.61 -18.36
N VAL A 183 -8.54 6.02 -17.78
CA VAL A 183 -8.78 7.42 -17.37
C VAL A 183 -7.75 7.88 -16.35
N THR A 184 -7.47 7.05 -15.34
CA THR A 184 -6.47 7.34 -14.31
C THR A 184 -5.09 7.59 -14.93
N VAL A 185 -4.65 6.68 -15.80
CA VAL A 185 -3.36 6.82 -16.49
C VAL A 185 -3.33 8.04 -17.41
N ALA A 186 -4.39 8.26 -18.19
CA ALA A 186 -4.46 9.38 -19.13
C ALA A 186 -4.43 10.74 -18.40
N GLY A 187 -5.13 10.85 -17.26
CA GLY A 187 -5.10 12.04 -16.41
C GLY A 187 -3.74 12.28 -15.77
N GLY A 188 -3.08 11.22 -15.28
CA GLY A 188 -1.71 11.32 -14.77
C GLY A 188 -0.70 11.74 -15.84
N TRP A 189 -0.83 11.23 -17.07
CA TRP A 189 -0.05 11.73 -18.22
C TRP A 189 -0.29 13.22 -18.45
N GLY A 190 -1.56 13.66 -18.44
CA GLY A 190 -1.92 15.07 -18.57
C GLY A 190 -1.28 15.95 -17.49
N ALA A 191 -1.26 15.48 -16.24
CA ALA A 191 -0.57 16.15 -15.13
C ALA A 191 0.95 16.24 -15.35
N LEU A 192 1.59 15.16 -15.82
CA LEU A 192 3.03 15.18 -16.15
C LEU A 192 3.37 16.18 -17.27
N VAL A 193 2.47 16.35 -18.24
CA VAL A 193 2.61 17.40 -19.27
C VAL A 193 2.49 18.79 -18.65
N CYS A 194 1.50 19.02 -17.78
CA CYS A 194 1.32 20.29 -17.08
C CYS A 194 2.55 20.66 -16.22
N LEU A 195 3.19 19.67 -15.60
CA LEU A 195 4.40 19.83 -14.79
C LEU A 195 5.68 19.95 -15.63
N GLY A 196 5.62 19.77 -16.95
CA GLY A 196 6.78 19.79 -17.83
C GLY A 196 7.72 18.58 -17.68
N VAL A 197 7.35 17.58 -16.86
CA VAL A 197 8.17 16.39 -16.58
C VAL A 197 8.11 15.38 -17.73
N GLU A 198 6.98 15.31 -18.45
CA GLU A 198 6.75 14.28 -19.48
C GLU A 198 7.87 14.18 -20.53
N ARG A 199 8.43 15.32 -20.96
CA ARG A 199 9.49 15.38 -21.97
C ARG A 199 10.84 14.88 -21.46
N GLN A 200 11.01 14.90 -20.14
CA GLN A 200 12.24 14.49 -19.47
C GLN A 200 12.24 12.98 -19.17
N LEU A 201 11.11 12.29 -19.40
CA LEU A 201 11.00 10.85 -19.21
C LEU A 201 11.66 10.10 -20.37
N SER A 202 12.55 9.18 -20.01
CA SER A 202 13.51 8.48 -20.87
C SER A 202 12.93 7.28 -21.61
N SER A 203 11.75 6.80 -21.23
CA SER A 203 11.12 5.62 -21.82
C SER A 203 9.60 5.65 -21.74
N GLN A 204 8.95 4.84 -22.59
CA GLN A 204 7.50 4.62 -22.49
C GLN A 204 7.12 3.93 -21.17
N SER A 205 7.91 2.95 -20.70
CA SER A 205 7.65 2.28 -19.43
C SER A 205 7.67 3.24 -18.24
N GLU A 206 8.59 4.21 -18.25
CA GLU A 206 8.68 5.27 -17.25
C GLU A 206 7.47 6.20 -17.32
N ARG A 207 7.03 6.57 -18.53
CA ARG A 207 5.81 7.37 -18.74
C ARG A 207 4.58 6.67 -18.17
N TRP A 208 4.37 5.39 -18.49
CA TRP A 208 3.26 4.61 -17.95
C TRP A 208 3.32 4.53 -16.42
N GLY A 209 4.52 4.28 -15.86
CA GLY A 209 4.72 4.21 -14.42
C GLY A 209 4.35 5.50 -13.70
N TRP A 210 4.93 6.62 -14.10
CA TRP A 210 4.61 7.92 -13.50
C TRP A 210 3.16 8.33 -13.73
N SER A 211 2.60 8.04 -14.91
CA SER A 211 1.22 8.39 -15.23
C SER A 211 0.22 7.64 -14.34
N TRP A 212 0.45 6.34 -14.08
CA TRP A 212 -0.35 5.60 -13.12
C TRP A 212 -0.24 6.19 -11.71
N LEU A 213 0.99 6.39 -11.19
CA LEU A 213 1.19 6.87 -9.83
C LEU A 213 0.57 8.25 -9.59
N VAL A 214 0.78 9.19 -10.53
CA VAL A 214 0.21 10.54 -10.43
C VAL A 214 -1.31 10.49 -10.55
N GLY A 215 -1.84 9.78 -11.55
CA GLY A 215 -3.28 9.66 -11.77
C GLY A 215 -4.01 9.03 -10.59
N LEU A 216 -3.44 7.95 -10.02
CA LEU A 216 -3.99 7.27 -8.85
C LEU A 216 -3.96 8.19 -7.62
N SER A 217 -2.88 8.96 -7.45
CA SER A 217 -2.77 9.94 -6.36
C SER A 217 -3.87 11.00 -6.46
N VAL A 218 -4.11 11.53 -7.67
CA VAL A 218 -5.21 12.48 -7.92
C VAL A 218 -6.56 11.85 -7.60
N THR A 219 -6.85 10.65 -8.12
CA THR A 219 -8.10 9.94 -7.83
C THR A 219 -8.32 9.76 -6.32
N SER A 220 -7.28 9.32 -5.61
CA SER A 220 -7.36 9.01 -4.18
C SER A 220 -7.55 10.28 -3.34
N LEU A 221 -6.84 11.36 -3.66
CA LEU A 221 -6.97 12.65 -2.98
C LEU A 221 -8.32 13.30 -3.22
N VAL A 222 -8.86 13.20 -4.45
CA VAL A 222 -10.20 13.72 -4.78
C VAL A 222 -11.28 12.93 -4.05
N ALA A 223 -11.20 11.60 -4.04
CA ALA A 223 -12.12 10.76 -3.30
C ALA A 223 -12.09 11.06 -1.80
N LEU A 224 -10.89 11.23 -1.24
CA LEU A 224 -10.70 11.63 0.15
C LEU A 224 -11.28 13.02 0.44
N PHE A 225 -11.08 13.99 -0.45
CA PHE A 225 -11.62 15.32 -0.32
C PHE A 225 -13.16 15.35 -0.41
N MET A 226 -13.75 14.60 -1.34
CA MET A 226 -15.21 14.45 -1.44
C MET A 226 -15.79 13.88 -0.14
N PHE A 227 -15.17 12.82 0.38
CA PHE A 227 -15.54 12.25 1.66
C PHE A 227 -15.48 13.31 2.77
N LEU A 228 -14.39 14.07 2.85
CA LEU A 228 -14.24 15.16 3.80
C LEU A 228 -15.24 16.32 3.59
N GLU A 229 -15.79 16.52 2.39
CA GLU A 229 -16.85 17.51 2.14
C GLU A 229 -18.25 17.02 2.51
N GLY A 230 -18.37 15.80 3.01
CA GLY A 230 -19.67 15.22 3.32
C GLY A 230 -20.38 14.60 2.11
N LYS A 231 -19.64 14.35 1.02
CA LYS A 231 -20.19 13.79 -0.22
C LYS A 231 -19.78 12.32 -0.33
N PRO A 232 -20.73 11.38 -0.44
CA PRO A 232 -20.37 10.00 -0.69
C PRO A 232 -19.63 9.90 -2.02
N VAL A 233 -18.66 8.99 -2.11
CA VAL A 233 -17.91 8.75 -3.35
C VAL A 233 -18.79 8.10 -4.43
N THR A 234 -20.03 7.74 -4.12
CA THR A 234 -21.03 7.33 -5.10
C THR A 234 -21.69 8.51 -5.83
N PRO A 235 -21.87 8.44 -7.16
CA PRO A 235 -21.40 7.38 -8.07
C PRO A 235 -19.87 7.43 -8.27
N SER A 236 -19.25 6.24 -8.23
CA SER A 236 -17.79 6.00 -8.20
C SER A 236 -16.94 6.62 -9.32
N TRP A 237 -17.58 7.31 -10.27
CA TRP A 237 -16.92 8.01 -11.37
C TRP A 237 -16.57 9.47 -11.06
N LEU A 238 -17.22 10.10 -10.09
CA LEU A 238 -16.98 11.52 -9.77
C LEU A 238 -15.50 11.81 -9.43
N PRO A 239 -14.80 10.98 -8.63
CA PRO A 239 -13.37 11.21 -8.37
C PRO A 239 -12.44 11.04 -9.58
N LEU A 240 -12.93 10.46 -10.68
CA LEU A 240 -12.17 10.31 -11.94
C LEU A 240 -12.31 11.54 -12.86
N LEU A 241 -13.29 12.42 -12.63
CA LEU A 241 -13.50 13.60 -13.47
C LEU A 241 -12.28 14.55 -13.52
N PRO A 242 -11.55 14.81 -12.41
CA PRO A 242 -10.34 15.62 -12.47
C PRO A 242 -9.25 15.01 -13.37
N ASN A 243 -9.14 13.68 -13.44
CA ASN A 243 -8.23 13.01 -14.36
C ASN A 243 -8.62 13.24 -15.83
N LEU A 244 -9.93 13.23 -16.15
CA LEU A 244 -10.40 13.62 -17.50
C LEU A 244 -10.09 15.09 -17.80
N GLY A 245 -10.27 15.99 -16.83
CA GLY A 245 -9.91 17.41 -16.96
C GLY A 245 -8.42 17.60 -17.23
N LEU A 246 -7.55 16.93 -16.46
CA LEU A 246 -6.10 16.95 -16.62
C LEU A 246 -5.66 16.40 -17.98
N LEU A 247 -6.32 15.34 -18.48
CA LEU A 247 -6.10 14.84 -19.82
C LEU A 247 -6.39 15.93 -20.87
N ILE A 248 -7.56 16.58 -20.80
CA ILE A 248 -7.94 17.63 -21.74
C ILE A 248 -6.93 18.78 -21.70
N VAL A 249 -6.59 19.28 -20.52
CA VAL A 249 -5.59 20.36 -20.34
C VAL A 249 -4.23 19.94 -20.88
N GLY A 250 -3.78 18.73 -20.60
CA GLY A 250 -2.52 18.18 -21.11
C GLY A 250 -2.49 18.11 -22.64
N VAL A 251 -3.58 17.68 -23.28
CA VAL A 251 -3.70 17.67 -24.76
C VAL A 251 -3.65 19.08 -25.32
N VAL A 252 -4.39 20.03 -24.72
CA VAL A 252 -4.41 21.43 -25.15
C VAL A 252 -3.03 22.05 -25.03
N LEU A 253 -2.37 21.93 -23.87
CA LEU A 253 -1.01 22.43 -23.65
C LEU A 253 -0.01 21.82 -24.63
N ARG A 254 -0.11 20.51 -24.89
CA ARG A 254 0.75 19.85 -25.87
C ARG A 254 0.53 20.41 -27.28
N LYS A 255 -0.71 20.72 -27.68
CA LYS A 255 -1.00 21.34 -28.99
C LYS A 255 -0.56 22.80 -29.06
N CYS A 256 -0.84 23.59 -28.03
CA CYS A 256 -0.52 25.02 -27.98
C CYS A 256 0.98 25.31 -27.97
N VAL A 257 1.76 24.49 -27.25
CA VAL A 257 3.22 24.66 -27.18
C VAL A 257 3.92 24.20 -28.46
N HIS A 258 3.28 23.37 -29.28
CA HIS A 258 3.93 22.71 -30.43
C HIS A 258 3.33 23.00 -31.80
N GLY A 259 2.49 24.04 -31.94
CA GLY A 259 2.11 24.57 -33.25
C GLY A 259 1.78 23.52 -34.30
N GLY A 260 0.71 22.73 -34.09
CA GLY A 260 0.00 22.06 -35.19
C GLY A 260 0.81 21.16 -36.14
N HIS A 261 1.69 20.27 -35.66
CA HIS A 261 2.05 19.07 -36.43
C HIS A 261 1.90 17.82 -35.57
N VAL A 262 0.89 17.03 -35.91
CA VAL A 262 0.63 15.68 -35.38
C VAL A 262 1.30 14.69 -36.31
N GLU A 263 2.63 14.72 -36.37
CA GLU A 263 3.43 13.67 -36.99
C GLU A 263 4.64 13.42 -36.08
N ASP A 264 4.41 12.65 -35.01
CA ASP A 264 5.48 12.02 -34.22
C ASP A 264 4.89 10.89 -33.33
N VAL A 265 3.97 10.10 -33.91
CA VAL A 265 3.36 8.93 -33.25
C VAL A 265 3.77 7.61 -33.92
N ALA A 266 4.47 7.65 -35.05
CA ALA A 266 5.06 6.47 -35.67
C ALA A 266 6.58 6.64 -35.74
N GLU A 267 7.32 5.56 -35.45
CA GLU A 267 8.78 5.45 -35.57
C GLU A 267 9.66 5.99 -34.43
N ARG A 268 9.50 5.41 -33.25
CA ARG A 268 10.66 4.82 -32.55
C ARG A 268 10.31 3.44 -32.04
N VAL A 269 10.19 2.50 -32.98
CA VAL A 269 10.29 1.07 -32.66
C VAL A 269 11.74 0.86 -32.21
N GLU A 270 11.92 0.55 -30.92
CA GLU A 270 13.21 0.11 -30.39
C GLU A 270 13.78 -0.98 -31.31
N SER A 271 15.01 -0.77 -31.80
CA SER A 271 15.73 -1.74 -32.63
C SER A 271 15.67 -3.14 -32.00
N PRO A 272 15.20 -4.18 -32.72
CA PRO A 272 15.12 -5.53 -32.21
C PRO A 272 16.50 -6.18 -32.23
N SER A 273 17.38 -5.78 -31.32
CA SER A 273 18.62 -6.51 -31.09
C SER A 273 18.34 -7.76 -30.24
N GLY A 274 18.19 -8.90 -30.92
CA GLY A 274 18.45 -10.23 -30.38
C GLY A 274 17.23 -11.08 -30.04
N LEU A 275 16.86 -12.00 -30.95
CA LEU A 275 15.83 -13.03 -30.78
C LEU A 275 16.04 -13.97 -29.55
N LEU A 276 17.24 -14.00 -28.95
CA LEU A 276 17.48 -14.72 -27.69
C LEU A 276 17.09 -13.91 -26.43
N ASN A 277 16.94 -12.58 -26.52
CA ASN A 277 16.53 -11.72 -25.40
C ASN A 277 15.00 -11.59 -25.26
N GLY A 278 14.22 -11.98 -26.28
CA GLY A 278 12.75 -11.90 -26.27
C GLY A 278 12.10 -12.83 -25.24
N LYS A 279 12.65 -14.04 -25.05
CA LYS A 279 12.12 -15.03 -24.09
C LYS A 279 12.30 -14.59 -22.62
N ILE A 280 13.41 -13.91 -22.31
CA ILE A 280 13.69 -13.38 -20.96
C ILE A 280 12.83 -12.13 -20.67
N ARG A 281 12.48 -11.34 -21.70
CA ARG A 281 11.60 -10.17 -21.56
C ARG A 281 10.12 -10.52 -21.45
N LEU A 282 9.69 -11.67 -21.97
CA LEU A 282 8.30 -12.14 -21.84
C LEU A 282 7.97 -12.68 -20.44
N LEU A 283 8.96 -13.27 -19.75
CA LEU A 283 8.75 -13.87 -18.43
C LEU A 283 8.23 -12.85 -17.38
N PRO A 284 8.79 -11.64 -17.24
CA PRO A 284 8.22 -10.62 -16.35
C PRO A 284 6.79 -10.24 -16.68
N LEU A 285 6.44 -10.15 -17.97
CA LEU A 285 5.09 -9.83 -18.41
C LEU A 285 4.11 -10.95 -18.03
N VAL A 286 4.49 -12.22 -18.23
CA VAL A 286 3.68 -13.38 -17.87
C VAL A 286 3.53 -13.50 -16.36
N LEU A 287 4.61 -13.32 -15.60
CA LEU A 287 4.57 -13.38 -14.13
C LEU A 287 3.75 -12.24 -13.54
N PHE A 288 3.85 -11.04 -14.11
CA PHE A 288 3.04 -9.90 -13.69
C PHE A 288 1.56 -10.06 -14.07
N GLY A 289 1.27 -10.44 -15.32
CA GLY A 289 -0.11 -10.70 -15.77
C GLY A 289 -0.77 -11.80 -14.94
N GLY A 290 -0.04 -12.89 -14.69
CA GLY A 290 -0.49 -13.97 -13.80
C GLY A 290 -0.80 -13.47 -12.40
N ALA A 291 -0.02 -12.53 -11.88
CA ALA A 291 -0.27 -11.96 -10.57
C ALA A 291 -1.47 -11.00 -10.50
N VAL A 292 -1.65 -10.12 -11.49
CA VAL A 292 -2.87 -9.31 -11.59
C VAL A 292 -4.11 -10.21 -11.58
N LEU A 293 -4.07 -11.31 -12.34
CA LEU A 293 -5.13 -12.31 -12.38
C LEU A 293 -5.33 -13.02 -11.03
N ILE A 294 -4.25 -13.41 -10.35
CA ILE A 294 -4.31 -14.00 -9.01
C ILE A 294 -4.93 -13.03 -8.00
N GLY A 295 -4.53 -11.76 -8.01
CA GLY A 295 -5.09 -10.73 -7.12
C GLY A 295 -6.59 -10.54 -7.36
N ALA A 296 -6.99 -10.33 -8.62
CA ALA A 296 -8.40 -10.22 -9.00
C ALA A 296 -9.22 -11.46 -8.59
N ALA A 297 -8.65 -12.65 -8.74
CA ALA A 297 -9.34 -13.89 -8.41
C ALA A 297 -9.50 -14.11 -6.89
N ARG A 298 -8.51 -13.71 -6.09
CA ARG A 298 -8.54 -13.90 -4.63
C ARG A 298 -9.39 -12.85 -3.90
N GLY A 299 -9.32 -11.58 -4.31
CA GLY A 299 -9.91 -10.49 -3.53
C GLY A 299 -9.23 -10.31 -2.16
N ILE A 300 -9.96 -9.78 -1.17
CA ILE A 300 -9.41 -9.46 0.15
C ILE A 300 -9.56 -10.67 1.10
N ASP A 301 -8.48 -11.43 1.27
CA ASP A 301 -8.52 -12.72 1.99
C ASP A 301 -8.34 -12.58 3.52
N GLY A 302 -7.75 -11.48 4.02
CA GLY A 302 -7.42 -11.32 5.44
C GLY A 302 -8.33 -10.36 6.22
N PHE A 303 -8.62 -10.72 7.48
CA PHE A 303 -9.45 -9.93 8.41
C PHE A 303 -8.95 -8.49 8.54
N ASP A 304 -7.65 -8.32 8.78
CA ASP A 304 -7.06 -7.00 8.99
C ASP A 304 -7.28 -6.10 7.77
N GLN A 305 -7.21 -6.65 6.56
CA GLN A 305 -7.40 -5.88 5.34
C GLN A 305 -8.87 -5.57 5.04
N ARG A 306 -9.77 -6.52 5.32
CA ARG A 306 -11.21 -6.25 5.26
C ARG A 306 -11.61 -5.13 6.21
N MET A 307 -11.05 -5.10 7.42
CA MET A 307 -11.40 -4.10 8.44
C MET A 307 -10.68 -2.76 8.26
N GLN A 308 -9.38 -2.77 7.97
CA GLN A 308 -8.59 -1.54 7.89
C GLN A 308 -8.82 -0.77 6.59
N TRP A 309 -9.26 -1.41 5.51
CA TRP A 309 -9.45 -0.71 4.24
C TRP A 309 -10.75 -1.07 3.53
N GLY A 310 -11.10 -2.35 3.39
CA GLY A 310 -12.31 -2.76 2.66
C GLY A 310 -13.59 -2.16 3.23
N TYR A 311 -13.80 -2.28 4.54
CA TYR A 311 -14.96 -1.72 5.23
C TYR A 311 -14.96 -0.18 5.18
N LYS A 312 -13.79 0.44 5.37
CA LYS A 312 -13.62 1.89 5.26
C LYS A 312 -13.97 2.40 3.86
N ALA A 313 -13.54 1.69 2.82
CA ALA A 313 -13.82 2.02 1.43
C ALA A 313 -15.32 2.02 1.16
N ARG A 314 -16.05 1.03 1.71
CA ARG A 314 -17.52 0.95 1.62
C ARG A 314 -18.22 2.10 2.33
N LEU A 315 -17.73 2.47 3.50
CA LEU A 315 -18.23 3.65 4.22
C LEU A 315 -17.97 4.94 3.43
N ILE A 316 -16.75 5.16 2.95
CA ILE A 316 -16.40 6.31 2.08
C ILE A 316 -17.29 6.36 0.83
N GLN A 317 -17.65 5.20 0.30
CA GLN A 317 -18.46 5.08 -0.89
C GLN A 317 -19.92 5.51 -0.68
N THR A 318 -20.48 5.32 0.52
CA THR A 318 -21.94 5.37 0.75
C THR A 318 -22.36 6.40 1.79
N GLU A 319 -21.51 6.68 2.77
CA GLU A 319 -21.78 7.63 3.83
C GLU A 319 -21.53 9.07 3.35
N PRO A 320 -22.32 10.05 3.81
CA PRO A 320 -22.16 11.46 3.50
C PRO A 320 -20.98 12.08 4.25
N GLY A 321 -19.83 11.40 4.29
CA GLY A 321 -18.62 11.86 4.94
C GLY A 321 -18.63 11.81 6.45
N PRO A 322 -17.62 12.38 7.11
CA PRO A 322 -17.44 12.23 8.54
C PRO A 322 -18.17 13.27 9.39
N TRP A 323 -19.14 14.01 8.83
CA TRP A 323 -19.81 15.12 9.49
C TRP A 323 -21.32 14.85 9.64
N GLY A 324 -21.98 15.59 10.54
CA GLY A 324 -23.43 15.50 10.73
C GLY A 324 -23.87 14.14 11.27
N GLU A 325 -25.02 13.63 10.80
CA GLU A 325 -25.61 12.34 11.23
C GLU A 325 -25.00 11.12 10.53
N SER A 326 -23.69 11.16 10.23
CA SER A 326 -22.99 10.00 9.66
C SER A 326 -22.64 8.97 10.74
N VAL A 327 -22.51 7.71 10.33
CA VAL A 327 -21.98 6.62 11.15
C VAL A 327 -20.63 6.95 11.80
N PHE A 328 -19.79 7.80 11.19
CA PHE A 328 -18.53 8.25 11.79
C PHE A 328 -18.69 9.14 13.03
N GLN A 329 -19.87 9.74 13.20
CA GLN A 329 -20.23 10.55 14.38
C GLN A 329 -21.11 9.78 15.37
N ASP A 330 -21.48 8.53 15.06
CA ASP A 330 -22.23 7.68 15.98
C ASP A 330 -21.25 7.00 16.96
N PRO A 331 -21.15 7.44 18.24
CA PRO A 331 -20.20 6.88 19.19
C PRO A 331 -20.52 5.44 19.58
N ASP A 332 -21.74 4.98 19.28
CA ASP A 332 -22.23 3.67 19.68
C ASP A 332 -21.98 2.61 18.59
N HIS A 333 -21.79 3.04 17.33
CA HIS A 333 -21.55 2.15 16.20
C HIS A 333 -20.21 1.41 16.34
N VAL A 334 -20.15 0.18 15.85
CA VAL A 334 -18.93 -0.62 15.85
C VAL A 334 -17.94 0.00 14.87
N HIS A 335 -16.92 0.66 15.43
CA HIS A 335 -15.83 1.22 14.67
C HIS A 335 -14.67 0.23 14.53
N PHE A 336 -14.00 0.27 13.38
CA PHE A 336 -12.61 -0.19 13.27
C PHE A 336 -11.69 0.93 13.76
N HIS A 337 -10.40 0.64 13.99
CA HIS A 337 -9.44 1.62 14.48
C HIS A 337 -9.41 2.87 13.56
N PRO A 338 -9.95 4.03 13.99
CA PRO A 338 -10.35 5.11 13.10
C PRO A 338 -9.17 6.02 12.72
N ARG A 339 -7.99 5.79 13.31
CA ARG A 339 -6.77 6.58 13.07
C ARG A 339 -5.88 6.06 11.94
N TYR A 340 -6.28 5.00 11.24
CA TYR A 340 -5.57 4.60 10.02
C TYR A 340 -5.86 5.60 8.90
N PRO A 341 -4.83 6.14 8.23
CA PRO A 341 -5.00 7.04 7.09
C PRO A 341 -5.91 6.47 6.00
N LEU A 342 -6.65 7.35 5.33
CA LEU A 342 -7.74 6.96 4.44
C LEU A 342 -7.39 7.00 2.94
N LEU A 343 -6.14 7.26 2.56
CA LEU A 343 -5.79 7.38 1.14
C LEU A 343 -6.02 6.08 0.36
N VAL A 344 -5.58 4.94 0.93
CA VAL A 344 -5.81 3.62 0.30
C VAL A 344 -7.30 3.27 0.29
N PRO A 345 -8.04 3.37 1.40
CA PRO A 345 -9.50 3.21 1.39
C PRO A 345 -10.22 4.09 0.35
N ALA A 346 -9.78 5.34 0.17
CA ALA A 346 -10.37 6.25 -0.81
C ALA A 346 -10.13 5.79 -2.25
N ALA A 347 -8.94 5.27 -2.55
CA ALA A 347 -8.65 4.65 -3.84
C ALA A 347 -9.53 3.41 -4.07
N GLU A 348 -9.61 2.53 -3.07
CA GLU A 348 -10.42 1.32 -3.13
C GLU A 348 -11.92 1.62 -3.26
N ALA A 349 -12.44 2.67 -2.62
CA ALA A 349 -13.83 3.09 -2.76
C ALA A 349 -14.19 3.41 -4.21
N VAL A 350 -13.25 4.00 -4.96
CA VAL A 350 -13.40 4.29 -6.39
C VAL A 350 -13.37 3.00 -7.21
N PHE A 351 -12.27 2.24 -7.15
CA PHE A 351 -12.08 1.07 -8.02
C PHE A 351 -12.99 -0.11 -7.64
N GLY A 352 -13.24 -0.31 -6.34
CA GLY A 352 -14.23 -1.24 -5.81
C GLY A 352 -15.66 -0.88 -6.21
N GLY A 353 -15.97 0.42 -6.27
CA GLY A 353 -17.29 0.92 -6.65
C GLY A 353 -17.58 0.88 -8.15
N VAL A 354 -16.59 1.18 -9.01
CA VAL A 354 -16.75 1.09 -10.47
C VAL A 354 -17.01 -0.36 -10.91
N GLY A 355 -16.33 -1.33 -10.29
CA GLY A 355 -16.50 -2.75 -10.60
C GLY A 355 -17.85 -3.36 -10.17
N ALA A 356 -18.57 -2.71 -9.24
CA ALA A 356 -19.81 -3.22 -8.65
C ALA A 356 -21.07 -2.44 -9.06
N TRP A 357 -20.98 -1.63 -10.12
CA TRP A 357 -22.01 -0.69 -10.59
C TRP A 357 -23.40 -1.31 -10.83
N GLU A 358 -23.47 -2.62 -11.08
CA GLU A 358 -24.70 -3.33 -11.46
C GLU A 358 -25.57 -3.81 -10.30
N SER A 359 -25.09 -3.76 -9.04
CA SER A 359 -25.87 -4.24 -7.89
C SER A 359 -26.59 -3.09 -7.18
N SER A 360 -27.92 -3.08 -7.24
CA SER A 360 -28.72 -2.01 -6.63
C SER A 360 -28.95 -2.17 -5.12
N HIS A 361 -28.67 -3.34 -4.53
CA HIS A 361 -29.11 -3.69 -3.17
C HIS A 361 -27.98 -4.11 -2.18
N ASP A 362 -26.73 -4.35 -2.63
CA ASP A 362 -25.69 -5.01 -1.81
C ASP A 362 -24.47 -4.12 -1.45
N GLY A 363 -24.64 -2.81 -1.30
CA GLY A 363 -23.54 -1.91 -0.89
C GLY A 363 -22.40 -1.76 -1.91
N ARG A 364 -22.65 -2.08 -3.20
CA ARG A 364 -21.87 -1.69 -4.41
C ARG A 364 -20.35 -1.72 -4.29
N PHE A 365 -19.76 -2.76 -3.70
CA PHE A 365 -18.31 -2.88 -3.57
C PHE A 365 -17.82 -4.23 -4.08
N SER A 366 -16.79 -4.24 -4.92
CA SER A 366 -16.11 -5.46 -5.35
C SER A 366 -14.67 -5.47 -4.83
N GLU A 367 -14.36 -6.47 -4.00
CA GLU A 367 -12.99 -6.69 -3.53
C GLU A 367 -12.02 -6.97 -4.68
N SER A 368 -12.50 -7.72 -5.69
CA SER A 368 -11.71 -8.12 -6.84
C SER A 368 -11.23 -6.94 -7.67
N SER A 369 -11.99 -5.85 -7.75
CA SER A 369 -11.55 -4.63 -8.45
C SER A 369 -10.79 -3.67 -7.54
N ALA A 370 -11.13 -3.58 -6.25
CA ALA A 370 -10.40 -2.76 -5.27
C ALA A 370 -8.93 -3.20 -5.15
N VAL A 371 -8.69 -4.52 -5.04
CA VAL A 371 -7.34 -5.07 -4.83
C VAL A 371 -6.42 -4.86 -6.03
N LEU A 372 -6.92 -4.53 -7.23
CA LEU A 372 -6.09 -4.29 -8.41
C LEU A 372 -5.20 -3.05 -8.30
N VAL A 373 -5.51 -2.11 -7.39
CA VAL A 373 -4.69 -0.92 -7.19
C VAL A 373 -3.26 -1.28 -6.78
N PHE A 374 -3.07 -2.28 -5.92
CA PHE A 374 -1.75 -2.71 -5.44
C PHE A 374 -0.85 -3.32 -6.53
N PRO A 375 -1.27 -4.37 -7.28
CA PRO A 375 -0.45 -4.95 -8.34
C PRO A 375 -0.12 -3.91 -9.43
N LEU A 376 -1.07 -3.05 -9.81
CA LEU A 376 -0.85 -2.01 -10.81
C LEU A 376 0.15 -0.94 -10.33
N THR A 377 0.06 -0.54 -9.06
CA THR A 377 0.99 0.41 -8.42
C THR A 377 2.41 -0.15 -8.35
N TRP A 378 2.54 -1.44 -8.10
CA TRP A 378 3.84 -2.10 -8.14
C TRP A 378 4.43 -2.19 -9.56
N LEU A 379 3.61 -2.47 -10.57
CA LEU A 379 4.07 -2.43 -11.97
C LEU A 379 4.61 -1.06 -12.34
N ALA A 380 3.86 -0.02 -11.94
CA ALA A 380 4.22 1.34 -12.21
C ALA A 380 5.58 1.70 -11.62
N LEU A 381 5.88 1.20 -10.40
CA LEU A 381 7.21 1.34 -9.78
C LEU A 381 8.32 0.72 -10.64
N GLY A 382 8.09 -0.45 -11.25
CA GLY A 382 9.03 -1.05 -12.20
C GLY A 382 9.37 -0.10 -13.35
N GLY A 383 8.36 0.57 -13.91
CA GLY A 383 8.53 1.62 -14.91
C GLY A 383 9.37 2.81 -14.42
N VAL A 384 9.09 3.29 -13.20
CA VAL A 384 9.84 4.38 -12.54
C VAL A 384 11.31 4.00 -12.36
N VAL A 385 11.60 2.79 -11.90
CA VAL A 385 12.97 2.29 -11.71
C VAL A 385 13.72 2.14 -13.02
N ILE A 386 13.09 1.63 -14.08
CA ILE A 386 13.71 1.58 -15.42
C ILE A 386 14.11 2.99 -15.86
N GLY A 387 13.23 3.98 -15.68
CA GLY A 387 13.53 5.38 -15.97
C GLY A 387 14.68 5.94 -15.13
N GLY A 388 14.66 5.66 -13.82
CA GLY A 388 15.73 6.01 -12.89
C GLY A 388 17.10 5.50 -13.32
N LEU A 389 17.17 4.20 -13.63
CA LEU A 389 18.39 3.55 -14.09
C LEU A 389 18.86 4.07 -15.45
N ARG A 390 17.94 4.36 -16.38
CA ARG A 390 18.27 4.98 -17.67
C ARG A 390 18.91 6.35 -17.48
N ARG A 391 18.36 7.18 -16.59
CA ARG A 391 18.92 8.50 -16.25
C ARG A 391 20.32 8.39 -15.62
N MET A 392 20.56 7.36 -14.81
CA MET A 392 21.89 7.03 -14.27
C MET A 392 22.84 6.32 -15.28
N LYS A 393 22.51 6.33 -16.58
CA LYS A 393 23.31 5.72 -17.66
C LYS A 393 23.63 4.23 -17.41
N SER A 394 22.68 3.50 -16.81
CA SER A 394 22.78 2.07 -16.56
C SER A 394 23.01 1.27 -17.84
N ARG A 395 23.80 0.18 -17.77
CA ARG A 395 24.01 -0.72 -18.91
C ARG A 395 22.77 -1.55 -19.24
N ASP A 396 22.01 -1.93 -18.22
CA ASP A 396 20.79 -2.74 -18.36
C ASP A 396 19.68 -2.28 -17.40
N PRO A 397 19.02 -1.15 -17.70
CA PRO A 397 17.98 -0.59 -16.84
C PRO A 397 16.73 -1.47 -16.76
N VAL A 398 16.47 -2.27 -17.80
CA VAL A 398 15.33 -3.20 -17.84
C VAL A 398 15.55 -4.32 -16.83
N MET A 399 16.76 -4.89 -16.77
CA MET A 399 17.10 -5.90 -15.79
C MET A 399 16.89 -5.40 -14.35
N GLY A 400 17.29 -4.17 -14.03
CA GLY A 400 17.07 -3.59 -12.71
C GLY A 400 15.59 -3.40 -12.34
N GLY A 401 14.78 -2.91 -13.28
CA GLY A 401 13.33 -2.85 -13.10
C GLY A 401 12.69 -4.24 -12.96
N VAL A 402 13.16 -5.21 -13.74
CA VAL A 402 12.72 -6.61 -13.63
C VAL A 402 13.10 -7.22 -12.29
N LEU A 403 14.29 -6.98 -11.74
CA LEU A 403 14.68 -7.49 -10.42
C LEU A 403 13.74 -6.98 -9.30
N LEU A 404 13.28 -5.74 -9.41
CA LEU A 404 12.28 -5.16 -8.51
C LEU A 404 10.88 -5.77 -8.74
N LEU A 405 10.48 -6.00 -9.99
CA LEU A 405 9.20 -6.65 -10.31
C LEU A 405 9.19 -8.14 -9.93
N MET A 406 10.34 -8.79 -10.01
CA MET A 406 10.56 -10.21 -9.71
C MET A 406 10.83 -10.45 -8.22
N MET A 407 10.60 -9.49 -7.32
CA MET A 407 11.32 -9.46 -6.05
C MET A 407 10.98 -10.51 -4.96
N PRO A 408 11.13 -11.79 -5.28
CA PRO A 408 10.09 -12.82 -5.17
C PRO A 408 8.68 -12.27 -5.05
N ALA A 409 8.04 -12.13 -6.20
CA ALA A 409 6.67 -11.71 -6.41
C ALA A 409 5.76 -11.95 -5.16
N TRP A 410 5.26 -10.88 -4.53
CA TRP A 410 4.13 -10.91 -3.56
C TRP A 410 4.40 -11.20 -2.06
N CYS A 411 5.63 -11.52 -1.64
CA CYS A 411 6.08 -11.78 -0.25
C CYS A 411 5.49 -13.02 0.44
N GLY A 412 5.91 -14.23 0.05
CA GLY A 412 5.57 -15.46 0.79
C GLY A 412 6.61 -16.55 0.60
N LEU A 413 7.35 -16.86 1.67
CA LEU A 413 7.90 -18.19 1.97
C LEU A 413 8.13 -18.31 3.49
N GLY A 414 7.17 -17.86 4.29
CA GLY A 414 7.08 -18.24 5.71
C GLY A 414 6.08 -19.38 5.85
N ALA A 415 6.50 -20.54 6.33
CA ALA A 415 5.69 -21.76 6.37
C ALA A 415 4.41 -21.66 7.24
N PHE A 416 4.18 -20.54 7.94
CA PHE A 416 3.10 -20.42 8.95
C PHE A 416 2.38 -19.06 9.05
N GLN A 417 2.66 -18.06 8.19
CA GLN A 417 1.96 -16.76 8.25
C GLN A 417 1.57 -16.24 6.85
N ASN A 418 0.26 -16.15 6.60
CA ASN A 418 -0.39 -15.81 5.33
C ASN A 418 -0.34 -14.30 4.99
N ASN A 419 0.83 -13.67 4.95
CA ASN A 419 0.96 -12.21 4.72
C ASN A 419 1.63 -11.86 3.38
N LEU A 420 0.97 -12.13 2.25
CA LEU A 420 1.41 -11.64 0.95
C LEU A 420 0.95 -10.20 0.74
N ALA A 421 1.90 -9.26 0.67
CA ALA A 421 1.59 -7.83 0.66
C ALA A 421 0.75 -7.39 -0.55
N ALA A 422 1.02 -7.93 -1.73
CA ALA A 422 0.44 -7.38 -2.95
C ALA A 422 -0.86 -8.11 -3.40
N PHE A 423 -1.16 -9.29 -2.83
CA PHE A 423 -2.42 -10.03 -3.07
C PHE A 423 -3.47 -9.81 -1.99
N ASN A 424 -3.07 -9.43 -0.78
CA ASN A 424 -4.00 -9.19 0.32
C ASN A 424 -4.38 -7.71 0.47
N GLY A 425 -3.87 -6.82 -0.39
CA GLY A 425 -4.11 -5.37 -0.29
C GLY A 425 -3.41 -4.74 0.91
N CYS A 426 -2.07 -4.85 0.97
CA CYS A 426 -1.25 -4.37 2.09
C CYS A 426 -0.66 -2.97 1.78
N PRO A 427 -1.07 -1.90 2.49
CA PRO A 427 -0.61 -0.52 2.25
C PRO A 427 0.86 -0.27 2.52
N GLU A 428 1.53 -1.15 3.24
CA GLU A 428 2.98 -1.17 3.40
C GLU A 428 3.69 -1.19 2.05
N LEU A 429 3.10 -1.87 1.06
CA LEU A 429 3.56 -1.85 -0.33
C LEU A 429 3.46 -0.44 -0.92
N VAL A 430 2.33 0.24 -0.71
CA VAL A 430 2.07 1.59 -1.22
C VAL A 430 3.06 2.58 -0.59
N VAL A 431 3.31 2.47 0.71
CA VAL A 431 4.33 3.26 1.41
C VAL A 431 5.71 3.02 0.79
N GLY A 432 6.13 1.76 0.64
CA GLY A 432 7.43 1.42 0.06
C GLY A 432 7.60 1.91 -1.40
N VAL A 433 6.56 1.76 -2.23
CA VAL A 433 6.51 2.28 -3.61
C VAL A 433 6.67 3.80 -3.63
N ALA A 434 5.91 4.49 -2.78
CA ALA A 434 5.92 5.94 -2.70
C ALA A 434 7.30 6.45 -2.23
N LEU A 435 7.91 5.81 -1.24
CA LEU A 435 9.25 6.16 -0.75
C LEU A 435 10.33 5.98 -1.82
N LEU A 436 10.36 4.83 -2.50
CA LEU A 436 11.33 4.62 -3.58
C LEU A 436 11.08 5.59 -4.74
N SER A 437 9.82 5.84 -5.11
CA SER A 437 9.49 6.83 -6.15
C SER A 437 9.94 8.23 -5.76
N ALA A 438 9.80 8.62 -4.48
CA ALA A 438 10.30 9.89 -3.97
C ALA A 438 11.84 9.99 -4.05
N VAL A 439 12.57 8.91 -3.75
CA VAL A 439 14.03 8.86 -3.93
C VAL A 439 14.40 9.00 -5.40
N VAL A 440 13.77 8.24 -6.30
CA VAL A 440 14.05 8.29 -7.74
C VAL A 440 13.71 9.66 -8.34
N ALA A 441 12.60 10.26 -7.93
CA ALA A 441 12.24 11.62 -8.31
C ALA A 441 13.19 12.65 -7.71
N GLY A 442 13.63 12.47 -6.47
CA GLY A 442 14.59 13.34 -5.78
C GLY A 442 15.92 13.38 -6.52
N LEU A 443 16.45 12.21 -6.90
CA LEU A 443 17.66 12.10 -7.72
C LEU A 443 17.52 12.86 -9.05
N ALA A 444 16.36 12.77 -9.71
CA ALA A 444 16.09 13.55 -10.94
C ALA A 444 15.91 15.06 -10.65
N ALA A 445 15.33 15.42 -9.51
CA ALA A 445 15.05 16.79 -9.13
C ALA A 445 16.32 17.62 -8.87
N TYR A 446 17.40 16.98 -8.41
CA TYR A 446 18.71 17.62 -8.29
C TYR A 446 19.26 18.08 -9.63
N GLU A 447 19.06 17.29 -10.69
CA GLU A 447 19.57 17.62 -12.04
C GLU A 447 18.61 18.54 -12.82
N GLN A 448 17.30 18.29 -12.72
CA GLN A 448 16.32 18.85 -13.65
C GLN A 448 15.37 19.87 -12.99
N GLY A 449 15.32 19.90 -11.65
CA GLY A 449 14.54 20.86 -10.87
C GLY A 449 13.01 20.77 -11.05
N GLY A 450 12.34 21.89 -10.80
CA GLY A 450 10.93 22.15 -11.15
C GLY A 450 9.94 21.02 -10.80
N GLY A 451 9.33 20.45 -11.83
CA GLY A 451 8.25 19.45 -11.70
C GLY A 451 8.67 18.16 -10.99
N TRP A 452 9.96 17.82 -10.92
CA TRP A 452 10.41 16.66 -10.15
C TRP A 452 10.30 16.87 -8.64
N TRP A 453 10.53 18.09 -8.13
CA TRP A 453 10.30 18.40 -6.71
C TRP A 453 8.82 18.29 -6.34
N PHE A 454 7.92 18.61 -7.27
CA PHE A 454 6.49 18.35 -7.09
C PHE A 454 6.20 16.84 -6.98
N LEU A 455 6.81 16.01 -7.84
CA LEU A 455 6.65 14.55 -7.75
C LEU A 455 7.22 13.99 -6.45
N VAL A 456 8.34 14.51 -5.94
CA VAL A 456 8.85 14.17 -4.60
C VAL A 456 7.78 14.47 -3.54
N GLY A 457 7.24 15.70 -3.54
CA GLY A 457 6.20 16.10 -2.59
C GLY A 457 4.95 15.21 -2.67
N LEU A 458 4.47 14.92 -3.88
CA LEU A 458 3.31 14.06 -4.10
C LEU A 458 3.56 12.65 -3.55
N CYS A 459 4.70 12.04 -3.86
CA CYS A 459 5.06 10.72 -3.34
C CYS A 459 5.18 10.72 -1.80
N LEU A 460 5.73 11.78 -1.19
CA LEU A 460 5.79 11.90 0.26
C LEU A 460 4.40 12.05 0.91
N VAL A 461 3.49 12.81 0.29
CA VAL A 461 2.08 12.88 0.74
C VAL A 461 1.44 11.49 0.67
N VAL A 462 1.63 10.75 -0.43
CA VAL A 462 1.11 9.39 -0.57
C VAL A 462 1.68 8.46 0.49
N ALA A 463 2.99 8.49 0.72
CA ALA A 463 3.63 7.68 1.76
C ALA A 463 3.07 8.01 3.15
N GLY A 464 2.90 9.29 3.47
CA GLY A 464 2.38 9.77 4.75
C GLY A 464 0.90 9.45 4.99
N LEU A 465 0.09 9.37 3.94
CA LEU A 465 -1.36 9.13 4.02
C LEU A 465 -1.78 7.70 3.65
N ALA A 466 -0.86 6.82 3.28
CA ALA A 466 -1.16 5.42 2.99
C ALA A 466 -1.28 4.58 4.27
N LYS A 467 -0.51 4.90 5.32
CA LYS A 467 -0.50 4.14 6.58
C LYS A 467 0.00 4.99 7.77
N ALA A 468 -0.32 4.57 8.99
CA ALA A 468 -0.09 5.36 10.22
C ALA A 468 1.39 5.65 10.52
N GLU A 469 2.29 4.77 10.10
CA GLU A 469 3.74 4.94 10.18
C GLU A 469 4.30 5.82 9.04
N GLY A 470 3.50 6.12 8.02
CA GLY A 470 3.87 6.96 6.88
C GLY A 470 4.47 8.31 7.25
N PRO A 471 3.92 9.09 8.20
CA PRO A 471 4.51 10.36 8.60
C PRO A 471 5.94 10.21 9.15
N VAL A 472 6.24 9.09 9.84
CA VAL A 472 7.60 8.79 10.33
C VAL A 472 8.52 8.52 9.15
N THR A 473 8.06 7.80 8.12
CA THR A 473 8.88 7.53 6.92
C THR A 473 9.19 8.81 6.14
N VAL A 474 8.21 9.71 6.03
CA VAL A 474 8.39 11.04 5.44
C VAL A 474 9.42 11.86 6.22
N LEU A 475 9.34 11.86 7.56
CA LEU A 475 10.29 12.59 8.41
C LEU A 475 11.72 12.08 8.24
N VAL A 476 11.92 10.76 8.22
CA VAL A 476 13.24 10.16 8.02
C VAL A 476 13.78 10.51 6.64
N LEU A 477 12.99 10.34 5.58
CA LEU A 477 13.46 10.62 4.22
C LEU A 477 13.78 12.12 4.02
N ALA A 478 12.94 13.00 4.55
CA ALA A 478 13.18 14.44 4.55
C ALA A 478 14.44 14.82 5.34
N GLY A 479 14.63 14.24 6.52
CA GLY A 479 15.81 14.47 7.37
C GLY A 479 17.11 14.05 6.67
N VAL A 480 17.12 12.88 6.02
CA VAL A 480 18.28 12.42 5.24
C VAL A 480 18.54 13.34 4.04
N GLY A 481 17.50 13.76 3.32
CA GLY A 481 17.62 14.69 2.19
C GLY A 481 18.19 16.05 2.59
N ILE A 482 17.70 16.62 3.71
CA ILE A 482 18.20 17.89 4.26
C ILE A 482 19.66 17.75 4.71
N ALA A 483 19.98 16.69 5.45
CA ALA A 483 21.35 16.45 5.92
C ALA A 483 22.32 16.29 4.76
N ALA A 484 21.94 15.57 3.70
CA ALA A 484 22.72 15.45 2.48
C ALA A 484 22.93 16.80 1.79
N ALA A 485 21.85 17.57 1.57
CA ALA A 485 21.94 18.89 0.93
C ALA A 485 22.84 19.87 1.71
N ILE A 486 22.81 19.83 3.05
CA ILE A 486 23.69 20.62 3.91
C ILE A 486 25.14 20.16 3.78
N ALA A 487 25.39 18.84 3.87
CA ALA A 487 26.73 18.27 3.78
C ALA A 487 27.42 18.60 2.44
N HIS A 488 26.66 18.59 1.34
CA HIS A 488 27.14 18.91 0.00
C HIS A 488 27.06 20.41 -0.37
N ARG A 489 26.65 21.28 0.56
CA ARG A 489 26.55 22.74 0.39
C ARG A 489 25.64 23.19 -0.76
N GLU A 490 24.62 22.42 -1.10
CA GLU A 490 23.70 22.70 -2.20
C GLU A 490 22.55 23.65 -1.79
N ARG A 491 22.86 24.96 -1.68
CA ARG A 491 21.88 25.96 -1.20
C ARG A 491 20.60 26.04 -2.04
N ARG A 492 20.68 25.83 -3.36
CA ARG A 492 19.52 25.90 -4.26
C ARG A 492 18.57 24.71 -4.05
N SER A 493 19.12 23.50 -3.97
CA SER A 493 18.38 22.27 -3.69
C SER A 493 17.77 22.31 -2.27
N LEU A 494 18.52 22.83 -1.29
CA LEU A 494 18.05 22.96 0.08
C LEU A 494 16.75 23.78 0.19
N GLY A 495 16.67 24.92 -0.52
CA GLY A 495 15.45 25.74 -0.52
C GLY A 495 14.24 24.98 -1.08
N ALA A 496 14.43 24.20 -2.15
CA ALA A 496 13.37 23.39 -2.75
C ALA A 496 12.95 22.22 -1.83
N ILE A 497 13.91 21.55 -1.19
CA ILE A 497 13.63 20.49 -0.21
C ILE A 497 12.83 21.05 0.95
N VAL A 498 13.25 22.17 1.54
CA VAL A 498 12.54 22.81 2.67
C VAL A 498 11.12 23.20 2.28
N LEU A 499 10.93 23.80 1.10
CA LEU A 499 9.59 24.17 0.62
C LEU A 499 8.71 22.92 0.42
N THR A 500 9.24 21.88 -0.23
CA THR A 500 8.51 20.61 -0.43
C THR A 500 8.13 20.00 0.91
N VAL A 501 9.06 19.91 1.85
CA VAL A 501 8.80 19.36 3.20
C VAL A 501 7.79 20.19 3.97
N ALA A 502 7.82 21.53 3.87
CA ALA A 502 6.85 22.40 4.50
C ALA A 502 5.43 22.16 3.96
N VAL A 503 5.28 22.04 2.63
CA VAL A 503 3.98 21.74 2.00
C VAL A 503 3.48 20.36 2.39
N VAL A 504 4.34 19.33 2.30
CA VAL A 504 4.00 17.96 2.72
C VAL A 504 3.57 17.95 4.19
N GLY A 505 4.36 18.60 5.07
CA GLY A 505 4.05 18.72 6.49
C GLY A 505 2.71 19.39 6.76
N ALA A 506 2.38 20.46 6.02
CA ALA A 506 1.09 21.13 6.13
C ALA A 506 -0.08 20.21 5.73
N VAL A 507 0.07 19.44 4.65
CA VAL A 507 -0.94 18.46 4.21
C VAL A 507 -1.14 17.36 5.25
N LEU A 508 -0.06 16.75 5.74
CA LEU A 508 -0.13 15.69 6.76
C LEU A 508 -0.70 16.21 8.07
N ALA A 509 -0.32 17.41 8.51
CA ALA A 509 -0.86 18.04 9.70
C ALA A 509 -2.36 18.36 9.54
N THR A 510 -2.78 18.83 8.37
CA THR A 510 -4.20 19.10 8.08
C THR A 510 -5.01 17.80 8.14
N HIS A 511 -4.51 16.74 7.50
CA HIS A 511 -5.14 15.42 7.58
C HIS A 511 -5.26 14.96 9.03
N GLU A 512 -4.16 15.01 9.81
CA GLU A 512 -4.15 14.61 11.21
C GLU A 512 -5.14 15.43 12.06
N VAL A 513 -5.20 16.75 11.87
CA VAL A 513 -6.13 17.61 12.62
C VAL A 513 -7.57 17.28 12.26
N VAL A 514 -7.91 17.20 10.97
CA VAL A 514 -9.27 16.94 10.51
C VAL A 514 -9.73 15.54 10.93
N PHE A 515 -8.93 14.51 10.67
CA PHE A 515 -9.31 13.14 11.00
C PHE A 515 -9.31 12.88 12.50
N THR A 516 -8.22 13.20 13.20
CA THR A 516 -8.10 12.79 14.59
C THR A 516 -8.93 13.65 15.53
N ARG A 517 -9.14 14.94 15.23
CA ARG A 517 -9.91 15.84 16.11
C ARG A 517 -11.36 16.02 15.72
N SER A 518 -11.76 15.74 14.48
CA SER A 518 -13.12 15.97 14.05
C SER A 518 -13.90 14.70 13.73
N VAL A 519 -13.21 13.64 13.30
CA VAL A 519 -13.83 12.34 12.98
C VAL A 519 -13.74 11.37 14.15
N VAL A 520 -12.70 11.49 14.98
CA VAL A 520 -12.38 10.50 16.04
C VAL A 520 -12.47 11.07 17.46
N ALA A 521 -12.65 12.38 17.63
CA ALA A 521 -12.64 12.99 18.95
C ALA A 521 -13.82 12.49 19.80
N GLY A 522 -13.50 11.69 20.82
CA GLY A 522 -14.45 11.16 21.79
C GLY A 522 -14.79 9.68 21.64
N VAL A 523 -14.36 9.01 20.55
CA VAL A 523 -14.79 7.63 20.23
C VAL A 523 -13.84 6.56 20.78
N LEU A 524 -12.57 6.88 21.06
CA LEU A 524 -11.61 5.90 21.62
C LEU A 524 -10.81 6.44 22.81
N PRO A 525 -10.73 5.68 23.92
CA PRO A 525 -9.97 6.05 25.11
C PRO A 525 -8.44 5.96 24.91
N ASP A 526 -7.97 5.15 23.94
CA ASP A 526 -6.54 4.82 23.80
C ASP A 526 -5.81 5.78 22.84
N ASP A 527 -5.09 6.75 23.40
CA ASP A 527 -4.11 7.53 22.66
C ASP A 527 -2.68 7.09 23.01
N TYR A 528 -2.17 6.06 22.32
CA TYR A 528 -0.80 5.54 22.48
C TYR A 528 0.29 6.61 22.29
N ARG A 529 -0.02 7.75 21.66
CA ARG A 529 0.93 8.88 21.57
C ARG A 529 1.24 9.48 22.94
N ARG A 530 0.33 9.37 23.90
CA ARG A 530 0.58 9.77 25.29
C ARG A 530 1.67 8.91 25.93
N LEU A 531 1.90 7.70 25.43
CA LEU A 531 2.98 6.82 25.89
C LEU A 531 4.34 7.17 25.26
N LEU A 532 4.35 7.81 24.09
CA LEU A 532 5.56 8.30 23.41
C LEU A 532 6.10 9.58 24.06
N SER A 533 6.54 9.47 25.31
CA SER A 533 7.26 10.50 26.05
C SER A 533 8.75 10.18 26.12
N LEU A 534 9.60 11.19 26.30
CA LEU A 534 11.04 10.98 26.48
C LEU A 534 11.33 10.06 27.67
N SER A 535 10.59 10.22 28.77
CA SER A 535 10.68 9.33 29.94
C SER A 535 10.24 7.91 29.61
N GLY A 536 9.09 7.73 28.95
CA GLY A 536 8.60 6.41 28.57
C GLY A 536 9.56 5.67 27.64
N VAL A 537 10.16 6.37 26.67
CA VAL A 537 11.19 5.81 25.79
C VAL A 537 12.45 5.44 26.58
N ALA A 538 12.90 6.30 27.50
CA ALA A 538 14.06 6.04 28.34
C ALA A 538 13.86 4.82 29.24
N ASP A 539 12.69 4.71 29.88
CA ASP A 539 12.32 3.57 30.72
C ASP A 539 12.22 2.28 29.90
N GLY A 540 11.77 2.39 28.64
CA GLY A 540 11.68 1.30 27.68
C GLY A 540 13.00 0.83 27.06
N LEU A 541 14.12 1.53 27.27
CA LEU A 541 15.41 1.20 26.64
C LEU A 541 15.90 -0.21 26.96
N VAL A 542 15.54 -0.76 28.12
CA VAL A 542 15.83 -2.16 28.49
C VAL A 542 15.23 -3.16 27.48
N ARG A 543 14.14 -2.81 26.80
CA ARG A 543 13.49 -3.66 25.78
C ARG A 543 14.20 -3.61 24.42
N LEU A 544 15.03 -2.58 24.18
CA LEU A 544 15.65 -2.33 22.88
C LEU A 544 16.46 -3.53 22.34
N PRO A 545 17.26 -4.26 23.14
CA PRO A 545 17.96 -5.43 22.64
C PRO A 545 17.01 -6.49 22.08
N THR A 546 15.90 -6.79 22.77
CA THR A 546 14.88 -7.75 22.31
C THR A 546 14.20 -7.25 21.04
N VAL A 547 13.74 -6.00 21.04
CA VAL A 547 13.04 -5.38 19.90
C VAL A 547 13.93 -5.34 18.66
N ALA A 548 15.15 -4.81 18.81
CA ALA A 548 16.12 -4.72 17.72
C ALA A 548 16.53 -6.10 17.21
N THR A 549 16.74 -7.08 18.11
CA THR A 549 17.05 -8.45 17.71
C THR A 549 15.91 -9.05 16.88
N ARG A 550 14.65 -8.83 17.26
CA ARG A 550 13.51 -9.33 16.48
C ARG A 550 13.44 -8.70 15.09
N PHE A 551 13.63 -7.39 14.97
CA PHE A 551 13.70 -6.73 13.67
C PHE A 551 14.88 -7.23 12.83
N LEU A 552 16.06 -7.41 13.42
CA LEU A 552 17.21 -7.96 12.73
C LEU A 552 16.99 -9.41 12.31
N LEU A 553 16.28 -10.20 13.11
CA LEU A 553 15.88 -11.56 12.76
C LEU A 553 14.85 -11.56 11.62
N GLU A 554 13.85 -10.68 11.63
CA GLU A 554 12.92 -10.53 10.50
C GLU A 554 13.68 -10.12 9.24
N VAL A 555 14.62 -9.18 9.34
CA VAL A 555 15.50 -8.76 8.24
C VAL A 555 16.40 -9.92 7.75
N ALA A 556 16.93 -10.75 8.63
CA ALA A 556 17.88 -11.80 8.27
C ALA A 556 17.23 -13.13 7.85
N ALA A 557 16.15 -13.52 8.52
CA ALA A 557 15.46 -14.79 8.36
C ALA A 557 14.29 -14.72 7.37
N ALA A 558 13.77 -13.52 7.09
CA ALA A 558 12.81 -13.36 6.00
C ALA A 558 13.43 -13.90 4.70
N PRO A 559 12.79 -14.87 4.03
CA PRO A 559 13.30 -15.43 2.77
C PRO A 559 13.60 -14.36 1.72
N TRP A 560 12.87 -13.24 1.76
CA TRP A 560 13.04 -12.11 0.86
C TRP A 560 14.19 -11.19 1.28
N PHE A 561 14.27 -10.77 2.55
CA PHE A 561 15.29 -9.82 3.01
C PHE A 561 16.61 -10.50 3.33
N GLY A 562 16.64 -11.74 3.84
CA GLY A 562 17.88 -12.49 4.08
C GLY A 562 18.71 -12.67 2.81
N ALA A 563 18.06 -13.01 1.68
CA ALA A 563 18.73 -13.10 0.39
C ALA A 563 19.22 -11.72 -0.11
N ILE A 564 18.37 -10.67 -0.02
CA ILE A 564 18.75 -9.30 -0.39
C ILE A 564 19.90 -8.79 0.45
N GLY A 565 19.81 -8.95 1.77
CA GLY A 565 20.77 -8.49 2.75
C GLY A 565 22.12 -9.16 2.57
N ILE A 566 22.17 -10.48 2.35
CA ILE A 566 23.42 -11.18 2.04
C ILE A 566 24.02 -10.66 0.74
N VAL A 567 23.22 -10.55 -0.34
CA VAL A 567 23.74 -10.08 -1.63
C VAL A 567 24.16 -8.62 -1.55
N LEU A 568 23.43 -7.78 -0.81
CA LEU A 568 23.73 -6.37 -0.58
C LEU A 568 25.04 -6.24 0.20
N VAL A 569 25.20 -6.97 1.32
CA VAL A 569 26.45 -6.99 2.10
C VAL A 569 27.62 -7.47 1.22
N VAL A 570 27.45 -8.53 0.45
CA VAL A 570 28.50 -9.02 -0.47
C VAL A 570 28.84 -7.99 -1.54
N ALA A 571 27.83 -7.37 -2.17
CA ALA A 571 28.01 -6.33 -3.19
C ALA A 571 28.70 -5.09 -2.62
N MET A 572 28.33 -4.71 -1.40
CA MET A 572 28.88 -3.59 -0.67
C MET A 572 30.32 -3.82 -0.20
N VAL A 573 30.65 -5.01 0.30
CA VAL A 573 32.02 -5.37 0.70
C VAL A 573 32.95 -5.41 -0.52
N ARG A 574 32.45 -5.88 -1.66
CA ARG A 574 33.20 -5.93 -2.92
C ARG A 574 33.28 -4.59 -3.64
N GLY A 575 32.43 -3.63 -3.31
CA GLY A 575 32.32 -2.32 -3.96
C GLY A 575 32.47 -1.16 -2.98
N ARG A 576 33.52 -1.14 -2.15
CA ARG A 576 33.73 -0.11 -1.10
C ARG A 576 33.62 1.34 -1.60
N GLU A 577 33.97 1.60 -2.86
CA GLU A 577 33.84 2.94 -3.48
C GLU A 577 32.40 3.29 -3.88
N LYS A 578 31.55 2.29 -4.15
CA LYS A 578 30.15 2.50 -4.58
C LYS A 578 29.25 3.08 -3.47
N TRP A 579 29.67 3.01 -2.20
CA TRP A 579 28.95 3.60 -1.07
C TRP A 579 28.91 5.12 -1.11
N ARG A 580 29.85 5.76 -1.82
CA ARG A 580 29.85 7.21 -2.00
C ARG A 580 28.80 7.67 -3.00
N ASN A 581 28.28 6.76 -3.84
CA ASN A 581 27.22 7.11 -4.78
C ASN A 581 25.93 7.44 -4.00
N PRO A 582 25.40 8.67 -4.11
CA PRO A 582 24.19 9.08 -3.40
C PRO A 582 22.95 8.24 -3.76
N ALA A 583 22.89 7.69 -4.97
CA ALA A 583 21.84 6.76 -5.38
C ALA A 583 21.87 5.43 -4.61
N VAL A 584 23.00 5.08 -3.98
CA VAL A 584 23.12 3.92 -3.07
C VAL A 584 22.98 4.36 -1.61
N ALA A 585 23.74 5.38 -1.22
CA ALA A 585 23.86 5.82 0.17
C ALA A 585 22.53 6.32 0.74
N TRP A 586 21.81 7.16 -0.01
CA TRP A 586 20.58 7.78 0.47
C TRP A 586 19.49 6.74 0.81
N PRO A 587 19.08 5.83 -0.10
CA PRO A 587 18.10 4.80 0.23
C PRO A 587 18.58 3.84 1.34
N LEU A 588 19.88 3.56 1.44
CA LEU A 588 20.42 2.68 2.49
C LEU A 588 20.38 3.32 3.87
N VAL A 589 20.85 4.57 4.00
CA VAL A 589 20.78 5.34 5.25
C VAL A 589 19.32 5.51 5.69
N THR A 590 18.43 5.79 4.73
CA THR A 590 16.98 5.85 4.98
C THR A 590 16.48 4.52 5.55
N SER A 591 16.87 3.39 4.96
CA SER A 591 16.46 2.05 5.42
C SER A 591 16.92 1.77 6.87
N VAL A 592 18.17 2.12 7.20
CA VAL A 592 18.73 1.94 8.56
C VAL A 592 18.02 2.82 9.58
N LEU A 593 17.82 4.10 9.27
CA LEU A 593 17.12 5.02 10.16
C LEU A 593 15.65 4.63 10.32
N MET A 594 15.03 4.08 9.27
CA MET A 594 13.68 3.56 9.38
C MET A 594 13.58 2.36 10.32
N LEU A 595 14.49 1.39 10.22
CA LEU A 595 14.55 0.27 11.16
C LEU A 595 14.68 0.74 12.61
N ALA A 596 15.53 1.75 12.85
CA ALA A 596 15.67 2.36 14.16
C ALA A 596 14.36 3.04 14.63
N ALA A 597 13.72 3.83 13.75
CA ALA A 597 12.47 4.50 14.06
C ALA A 597 11.32 3.52 14.34
N TYR A 598 11.26 2.39 13.64
CA TYR A 598 10.28 1.33 13.88
C TYR A 598 10.44 0.62 15.23
N CYS A 599 11.63 0.67 15.86
CA CYS A 599 11.82 0.11 17.20
C CYS A 599 11.13 0.96 18.27
N VAL A 600 11.02 2.27 18.07
CA VAL A 600 10.61 3.25 19.11
C VAL A 600 9.22 2.94 19.70
N PRO A 601 8.16 2.65 18.92
CA PRO A 601 6.84 2.36 19.48
C PRO A 601 6.84 1.16 20.45
N PHE A 602 7.63 0.12 20.16
CA PHE A 602 7.69 -1.10 20.99
C PHE A 602 8.42 -0.90 22.32
N LEU A 603 9.14 0.21 22.47
CA LEU A 603 9.74 0.57 23.76
C LEU A 603 8.67 1.01 24.77
N VAL A 604 7.55 1.56 24.30
CA VAL A 604 6.54 2.20 25.17
C VAL A 604 5.20 1.49 25.20
N ILE A 605 4.86 0.70 24.17
CA ILE A 605 3.57 0.01 24.08
C ILE A 605 3.49 -1.14 25.12
N PRO A 606 2.34 -1.31 25.82
CA PRO A 606 2.05 -2.51 26.62
C PRO A 606 2.00 -3.78 25.76
N ASP A 607 2.34 -4.94 26.31
CA ASP A 607 2.36 -6.22 25.58
C ASP A 607 3.15 -6.15 24.25
N TYR A 608 4.31 -5.48 24.31
CA TYR A 608 5.12 -5.18 23.13
C TYR A 608 5.57 -6.45 22.38
N GLU A 609 5.75 -7.58 23.06
CA GLU A 609 6.23 -8.84 22.45
C GLU A 609 5.22 -9.40 21.44
N ASN A 610 3.94 -9.48 21.84
CA ASN A 610 2.86 -9.91 20.95
C ASN A 610 2.74 -8.95 19.75
N ASN A 611 2.70 -7.63 20.02
CA ASN A 611 2.59 -6.63 18.96
C ASN A 611 3.79 -6.69 17.99
N LEU A 612 4.99 -6.93 18.51
CA LEU A 612 6.22 -7.03 17.74
C LEU A 612 6.20 -8.24 16.81
N ASP A 613 5.70 -9.39 17.28
CA ASP A 613 5.59 -10.61 16.46
C ASP A 613 4.67 -10.44 15.26
N TRP A 614 3.61 -9.64 15.39
CA TRP A 614 2.67 -9.36 14.29
C TRP A 614 3.14 -8.24 13.35
N ALA A 615 3.82 -7.22 13.89
CA ALA A 615 4.10 -5.99 13.15
C ALA A 615 5.50 -5.94 12.51
N ALA A 616 6.51 -6.61 13.09
CA ALA A 616 7.90 -6.44 12.66
C ALA A 616 8.11 -6.79 11.18
N GLY A 617 7.61 -7.95 10.73
CA GLY A 617 7.69 -8.35 9.32
C GLY A 617 7.03 -7.35 8.37
N ARG A 618 5.87 -6.79 8.75
CA ARG A 618 5.14 -5.79 7.97
C ARG A 618 5.88 -4.46 7.83
N LEU A 619 6.52 -4.01 8.90
CA LEU A 619 7.33 -2.79 8.90
C LEU A 619 8.60 -2.96 8.06
N VAL A 620 9.25 -4.13 8.13
CA VAL A 620 10.40 -4.45 7.26
C VAL A 620 10.00 -4.45 5.77
N MET A 621 8.75 -4.78 5.43
CA MET A 621 8.31 -4.74 4.03
C MET A 621 8.37 -3.34 3.39
N GLN A 622 8.26 -2.27 4.18
CA GLN A 622 8.28 -0.89 3.65
C GLN A 622 9.65 -0.45 3.14
N ILE A 623 10.73 -1.00 3.70
CA ILE A 623 12.10 -0.64 3.34
C ILE A 623 12.67 -1.51 2.20
N ILE A 624 12.00 -2.62 1.87
CA ILE A 624 12.42 -3.54 0.81
C ILE A 624 12.68 -2.84 -0.53
N PRO A 625 11.78 -1.96 -1.05
CA PRO A 625 12.02 -1.31 -2.32
C PRO A 625 13.31 -0.47 -2.33
N LEU A 626 13.58 0.23 -1.24
CA LEU A 626 14.79 1.04 -1.06
C LEU A 626 16.06 0.17 -1.03
N ALA A 627 16.04 -0.92 -0.25
CA ALA A 627 17.15 -1.85 -0.18
C ALA A 627 17.45 -2.51 -1.54
N THR A 628 16.41 -2.87 -2.29
CA THR A 628 16.54 -3.46 -3.62
C THR A 628 17.06 -2.48 -4.65
N TRP A 629 16.62 -1.22 -4.59
CA TRP A 629 17.21 -0.17 -5.40
C TRP A 629 18.72 -0.04 -5.13
N SER A 630 19.13 0.05 -3.85
CA SER A 630 20.56 0.09 -3.49
C SER A 630 21.32 -1.11 -4.03
N LEU A 631 20.73 -2.31 -3.95
CA LEU A 631 21.32 -3.52 -4.51
C LEU A 631 21.46 -3.45 -6.04
N VAL A 632 20.41 -3.07 -6.76
CA VAL A 632 20.38 -2.96 -8.22
C VAL A 632 21.45 -1.98 -8.70
N VAL A 633 21.53 -0.79 -8.09
CA VAL A 633 22.53 0.22 -8.45
C VAL A 633 23.95 -0.27 -8.13
N THR A 634 24.14 -0.98 -7.02
CA THR A 634 25.45 -1.54 -6.65
C THR A 634 25.89 -2.65 -7.61
N LEU A 635 24.97 -3.46 -8.10
CA LEU A 635 25.24 -4.53 -9.08
C LEU A 635 25.44 -4.00 -10.50
N ASP A 636 24.88 -2.83 -10.81
CA ASP A 636 25.01 -2.23 -12.12
C ASP A 636 26.44 -1.72 -12.38
N ASN A 637 26.83 -1.80 -13.66
CA ASN A 637 28.10 -1.32 -14.16
C ASN A 637 27.81 -0.08 -15.01
N HIS A 638 28.05 1.12 -14.48
CA HIS A 638 27.91 2.36 -15.26
C HIS A 638 28.77 2.29 -16.53
N ARG A 639 28.26 2.82 -17.65
CA ARG A 639 29.06 2.90 -18.89
C ARG A 639 30.24 3.87 -18.80
N GLY A 640 30.28 4.76 -17.82
CA GLY A 640 31.27 5.86 -17.73
C GLY A 640 32.70 5.51 -17.31
N ALA A 641 33.01 4.27 -16.90
CA ALA A 641 34.34 3.94 -16.37
C ALA A 641 35.40 3.55 -17.44
N ALA A 642 35.15 3.83 -18.73
CA ALA A 642 36.05 3.38 -19.81
C ALA A 642 36.17 4.37 -20.99
N ASP A 643 35.92 5.66 -20.78
CA ASP A 643 36.33 6.67 -21.74
C ASP A 643 37.30 7.66 -21.06
N PRO A 644 38.62 7.57 -21.30
CA PRO A 644 39.60 8.46 -20.68
C PRO A 644 39.50 9.92 -21.17
N ASN A 645 38.55 10.24 -22.06
CA ASN A 645 38.30 11.58 -22.57
C ASN A 645 36.95 12.18 -22.14
N ASP A 646 36.14 11.50 -21.34
CA ASP A 646 34.89 12.06 -20.80
C ASP A 646 35.18 12.60 -19.39
N GLU A 647 35.73 13.82 -19.32
CA GLU A 647 35.70 14.66 -18.11
C GLU A 647 34.25 15.07 -17.80
N SER A 648 33.36 14.10 -17.61
CA SER A 648 32.08 14.35 -16.97
C SER A 648 32.34 14.45 -15.48
N VAL A 649 32.48 15.69 -15.02
CA VAL A 649 32.46 16.11 -13.62
C VAL A 649 31.45 15.27 -12.86
N ASP A 650 31.92 14.53 -11.86
CA ASP A 650 31.06 13.88 -10.86
C ASP A 650 30.39 15.00 -10.05
N PRO A 651 29.09 15.27 -10.20
CA PRO A 651 28.45 16.43 -9.57
C PRO A 651 28.35 16.28 -8.04
N LEU A 652 28.74 15.13 -7.48
CA LEU A 652 28.63 14.80 -6.06
C LEU A 652 30.00 14.54 -5.39
N ALA A 653 31.09 14.49 -6.18
CA ALA A 653 32.44 14.61 -5.66
C ALA A 653 32.76 16.10 -5.52
N GLY A 654 32.63 16.63 -4.30
CA GLY A 654 33.04 18.00 -4.01
C GLY A 654 34.52 18.19 -4.33
N ASP A 655 34.81 18.92 -5.41
CA ASP A 655 36.18 19.30 -5.76
C ASP A 655 36.76 20.24 -4.71
N SER A 656 37.63 19.68 -3.86
CA SER A 656 38.61 20.46 -3.14
C SER A 656 39.78 20.78 -4.07
N ALA A 657 39.79 22.02 -4.55
CA ALA A 657 40.96 22.82 -4.88
C ALA A 657 41.99 22.26 -5.88
N ARG A 658 41.92 22.75 -7.12
CA ARG A 658 43.13 23.20 -7.84
C ARG A 658 42.86 24.56 -8.49
N VAL A 659 43.21 25.61 -7.74
CA VAL A 659 43.46 26.96 -8.26
C VAL A 659 44.96 27.22 -8.08
N GLY A 660 45.64 27.49 -9.19
CA GLY A 660 46.84 28.34 -9.28
C GLY A 660 48.17 27.76 -8.80
N GLY A 661 49.11 27.63 -9.74
CA GLY A 661 50.53 27.44 -9.47
C GLY A 661 51.33 27.47 -10.76
N GLU A 662 51.59 28.69 -11.25
CA GLU A 662 52.45 29.15 -12.37
C GLU A 662 52.25 28.55 -13.78
#